data_AF-A0A2I2FYT1-F1
#
_entry.id   AF-A0A2I2FYT1-F1
#
_cell.length_a   1.000
_cell.length_b   1.000
_cell.length_c   1.000
_cell.angle_alpha   90.00
_cell.angle_beta   90.00
_cell.angle_gamma   90.00
#
_symmetry.space_group_name_H-M   'P 1'
#
loop_
_entity.id
_entity.type
_entity.pdbx_description
1 polymer ?
#
loop_
_entity_poly.entity_id
_entity_poly.type
_entity_poly.pdbx_seq_one_letter_code
_entity_poly.pdbx_strand_id
1 'polypeptide(L)'
;MSQPSKADVVRELHSDLARKYKRHAAAIENIWRSFDSSQRAKCAKAGAAGGVVLKHRRDQSMGNVCMVIPEYNLREMTESGPDFCLDLLKHRATKSPFEQYCGGVNGGLGDHLLIEEMVHKEGLRHTHPFKDCYTMFMDGPQYGWSFEVTGNKDEVMAPFQPAIRARLCLPQSVGELVLERQMYMMQGLTILIDDILDQGSKTRDRKQKPKRSDNVATEALSKLNIRGSPPKPTLPDLIASAQDQQESQREFLNLLTNEPTVLAHAVNIWFFSRPELLPDEKGRRLPVHTDKYTSASTFEAVHSSIKDAAIWKYLARLLGLLNISTADKTHRTLVLQELSNICQLELTRAQALFKRYVQIGTGSKWFKRNSNSSNSGKPPQATIKGNLENLLTTDPRLYYMLRLCQPKLSVSNATNWIKKLSEILDAKPMQREDLTPQEVDSLGELAIIIGFIQDVSSVFPLPPFSKAKEQTFVSKWEQLETELNGVKDQIDLRDFVVPIDNLLEPGMAEGALKSLDQFTSEKTGSTMGYLYQDLIEDCLSDLAEQYEKIKTKSEQELKAEKPTPSAETSQSAEDRVQQRRQKEKTRPPHSSIYDIATPAETSGTEEQAPPQNFKVDPSTAEIFLRLFNRSQIRSPVSWAAFEAAMGKLGFSVFPKYGSVYTFYPPSSMPVKRPFTIHRPHKSAIEGYRILLLSRRLKTWYIPPQWLQSSSSVPTTIVDAARLASDYAISNNSTIAYSNIPLLVHQQWSDTNISNWPDSIRQGAETWLKASMADNMAYFLWTGDGKQLLLDLYEPSFKYHFESLPRDIERSDVFRVLAVKWFGGIYADIDTQLLRPPISWLEASDLTPWTEPSTNKTHPSVAGKDMNHHPIRAIFGLEADCNPNEDTFWRSGYYFPIQLTQWAFAAGPGHPVLSLFISQTSKVLHAVSVRNQGNLRSDEARQELMAVDPLVLTGPAAITGTVKGWLEEREGLYWNSLTGLVDGGRSKRVGDVVVLPITGFSPGPPKRPNKGRKPITDPSARLYHQALGSWRKFHLIVEYGKFCRTPTLQTLHLQAVARKDQLVMLPPVRRKIA
;
A
#
# COMPACT_ATOMS: atom_id res chain seq x y z
N MET A 1 -32.94 -20.71 0.18
CA MET A 1 -32.48 -21.93 -0.53
C MET A 1 -32.26 -23.03 0.50
N SER A 2 -32.73 -24.25 0.24
CA SER A 2 -32.45 -25.44 1.06
C SER A 2 -30.94 -25.69 1.16
N GLN A 3 -30.48 -26.40 2.20
CA GLN A 3 -29.08 -26.84 2.26
C GLN A 3 -28.74 -27.66 1.00
N PRO A 4 -27.55 -27.46 0.40
CA PRO A 4 -27.13 -28.21 -0.78
C PRO A 4 -27.09 -29.71 -0.43
N SER A 5 -27.63 -30.54 -1.31
CA SER A 5 -27.55 -32.00 -1.22
C SER A 5 -26.11 -32.47 -1.44
N LYS A 6 -25.74 -33.70 -1.03
CA LYS A 6 -24.41 -34.25 -1.35
C LYS A 6 -24.15 -34.28 -2.86
N ALA A 7 -25.20 -34.47 -3.66
CA ALA A 7 -25.11 -34.41 -5.12
C ALA A 7 -24.74 -33.01 -5.64
N ASP A 8 -25.30 -31.95 -5.04
CA ASP A 8 -24.91 -30.57 -5.37
C ASP A 8 -23.42 -30.34 -5.07
N VAL A 9 -22.95 -30.84 -3.92
CA VAL A 9 -21.55 -30.74 -3.49
C VAL A 9 -20.62 -31.51 -4.45
N VAL A 10 -20.98 -32.73 -4.85
CA VAL A 10 -20.24 -33.53 -5.83
C VAL A 10 -20.10 -32.78 -7.16
N ARG A 11 -21.17 -32.16 -7.67
CA ARG A 11 -21.10 -31.37 -8.91
C ARG A 11 -20.21 -30.15 -8.80
N GLU A 12 -20.28 -29.45 -7.66
CA GLU A 12 -19.45 -28.26 -7.41
C GLU A 12 -17.96 -28.63 -7.33
N LEU A 13 -17.63 -29.68 -6.56
CA LEU A 13 -16.27 -30.24 -6.45
C LEU A 13 -15.72 -30.69 -7.80
N HIS A 14 -16.54 -31.38 -8.61
CA HIS A 14 -16.14 -31.81 -9.93
C HIS A 14 -15.82 -30.61 -10.84
N SER A 15 -16.67 -29.57 -10.82
CA SER A 15 -16.46 -28.35 -11.59
C SER A 15 -15.16 -27.63 -11.19
N ASP A 16 -14.89 -27.54 -9.89
CA ASP A 16 -13.64 -26.97 -9.35
C ASP A 16 -12.42 -27.79 -9.81
N LEU A 17 -12.47 -29.11 -9.63
CA LEU A 17 -11.40 -30.01 -10.02
C LEU A 17 -11.12 -29.95 -11.53
N ALA A 18 -12.17 -29.98 -12.36
CA ALA A 18 -12.08 -29.88 -13.81
C ALA A 18 -11.45 -28.57 -14.26
N ARG A 19 -11.85 -27.44 -13.65
CA ARG A 19 -11.26 -26.13 -13.92
C ARG A 19 -9.78 -26.07 -13.54
N LYS A 20 -9.44 -26.48 -12.31
CA LYS A 20 -8.05 -26.47 -11.83
C LYS A 20 -7.17 -27.34 -12.73
N TYR A 21 -7.65 -28.53 -13.11
CA TYR A 21 -6.95 -29.41 -14.03
C TYR A 21 -6.79 -28.77 -15.41
N LYS A 22 -7.84 -28.23 -16.02
CA LYS A 22 -7.77 -27.57 -17.34
C LYS A 22 -6.71 -26.47 -17.36
N ARG A 23 -6.59 -25.70 -16.28
CA ARG A 23 -5.66 -24.57 -16.18
C ARG A 23 -4.24 -24.99 -15.87
N HIS A 24 -4.06 -25.96 -14.98
CA HIS A 24 -2.76 -26.26 -14.39
C HIS A 24 -2.20 -27.64 -14.75
N ALA A 25 -2.89 -28.45 -15.56
CA ALA A 25 -2.48 -29.84 -15.87
C ALA A 25 -1.00 -29.94 -16.28
N ALA A 26 -0.55 -29.09 -17.21
CA ALA A 26 0.83 -29.10 -17.66
C ALA A 26 1.83 -28.75 -16.53
N ALA A 27 1.49 -27.77 -15.70
CA ALA A 27 2.32 -27.38 -14.56
C ALA A 27 2.35 -28.47 -13.48
N ILE A 28 1.19 -29.03 -13.12
CA ILE A 28 1.04 -30.13 -12.16
C ILE A 28 1.83 -31.35 -12.62
N GLU A 29 1.70 -31.73 -13.89
CA GLU A 29 2.42 -32.86 -14.46
C GLU A 29 3.93 -32.66 -14.38
N ASN A 30 4.43 -31.49 -14.81
CA ASN A 30 5.84 -31.15 -14.74
C ASN A 30 6.37 -31.15 -13.30
N ILE A 31 5.65 -30.53 -12.36
CA ILE A 31 6.03 -30.46 -10.95
C ILE A 31 6.03 -31.85 -10.32
N TRP A 32 4.93 -32.60 -10.45
CA TRP A 32 4.75 -33.90 -9.82
C TRP A 32 5.74 -34.95 -10.32
N ARG A 33 6.05 -34.93 -11.63
CA ARG A 33 7.10 -35.78 -12.21
C ARG A 33 8.48 -35.40 -11.69
N SER A 34 8.74 -34.12 -11.41
CA SER A 34 10.02 -33.65 -10.85
C SER A 34 10.22 -33.99 -9.37
N PHE A 35 9.13 -34.25 -8.62
CA PHE A 35 9.21 -34.56 -7.20
C PHE A 35 9.68 -35.98 -6.91
N ASP A 36 10.49 -36.12 -5.86
CA ASP A 36 10.79 -37.42 -5.25
C ASP A 36 9.62 -37.95 -4.39
N SER A 37 9.75 -39.20 -3.91
CA SER A 37 8.72 -39.83 -3.08
C SER A 37 8.43 -39.05 -1.78
N SER A 38 9.43 -38.40 -1.18
CA SER A 38 9.29 -37.62 0.06
C SER A 38 8.51 -36.32 -0.17
N GLN A 39 8.81 -35.61 -1.26
CA GLN A 39 8.10 -34.40 -1.68
C GLN A 39 6.64 -34.71 -2.04
N ARG A 40 6.38 -35.81 -2.75
CA ARG A 40 5.01 -36.28 -3.03
C ARG A 40 4.25 -36.64 -1.75
N ALA A 41 4.90 -37.34 -0.82
CA ALA A 41 4.32 -37.67 0.49
C ALA A 41 3.99 -36.42 1.31
N LYS A 42 4.85 -35.39 1.22
CA LYS A 42 4.60 -34.11 1.89
C LYS A 42 3.35 -33.42 1.34
N CYS A 43 3.15 -33.41 0.01
CA CYS A 43 1.93 -32.88 -0.61
C CYS A 43 0.70 -33.65 -0.13
N ALA A 44 0.73 -34.99 -0.21
CA ALA A 44 -0.41 -35.82 0.19
C ALA A 44 -0.83 -35.63 1.66
N LYS A 45 0.13 -35.29 2.55
CA LYS A 45 -0.12 -35.06 3.98
C LYS A 45 -0.51 -33.62 4.33
N ALA A 46 -0.10 -32.63 3.54
CA ALA A 46 -0.27 -31.22 3.88
C ALA A 46 -1.76 -30.85 4.00
N GLY A 47 -2.59 -31.34 3.08
CA GLY A 47 -4.04 -31.19 3.09
C GLY A 47 -4.84 -32.06 4.07
N ALA A 48 -4.21 -33.03 4.73
CA ALA A 48 -4.90 -34.00 5.58
C ALA A 48 -5.02 -33.51 7.04
N ALA A 49 -6.18 -33.73 7.68
CA ALA A 49 -6.38 -33.40 9.08
C ALA A 49 -5.34 -34.14 9.96
N GLY A 50 -4.46 -33.38 10.63
CA GLY A 50 -3.36 -33.94 11.42
C GLY A 50 -2.28 -34.66 10.59
N GLY A 51 -2.26 -34.48 9.26
CA GLY A 51 -1.32 -35.15 8.36
C GLY A 51 -1.56 -36.64 8.18
N VAL A 52 -2.74 -37.14 8.56
CA VAL A 52 -3.07 -38.57 8.57
C VAL A 52 -3.68 -38.98 7.23
N VAL A 53 -3.04 -39.92 6.53
CA VAL A 53 -3.45 -40.47 5.24
C VAL A 53 -3.27 -41.99 5.31
N LEU A 54 -4.10 -42.75 4.59
CA LEU A 54 -3.95 -44.20 4.48
C LEU A 54 -2.53 -44.56 4.01
N LYS A 55 -1.87 -45.49 4.72
CA LYS A 55 -0.55 -45.97 4.32
C LYS A 55 -0.61 -46.79 3.04
N HIS A 56 -1.64 -47.63 2.91
CA HIS A 56 -1.92 -48.49 1.77
C HIS A 56 -3.41 -48.81 1.67
N ARG A 57 -3.89 -49.38 0.57
CA ARG A 57 -5.31 -49.66 0.29
C ARG A 57 -6.12 -50.35 1.40
N ARG A 58 -5.49 -51.23 2.21
CA ARG A 58 -6.14 -51.98 3.30
C ARG A 58 -5.86 -51.42 4.71
N ASP A 59 -5.41 -50.18 4.82
CA ASP A 59 -5.06 -49.59 6.10
C ASP A 59 -6.32 -49.23 6.91
N GLN A 60 -6.55 -49.93 8.01
CA GLN A 60 -7.74 -49.74 8.86
C GLN A 60 -7.55 -48.66 9.94
N SER A 61 -6.39 -47.98 9.99
CA SER A 61 -6.11 -46.96 11.02
C SER A 61 -7.07 -45.75 10.97
N MET A 62 -7.74 -45.54 9.84
CA MET A 62 -8.76 -44.50 9.65
C MET A 62 -10.19 -45.06 9.55
N GLY A 63 -10.43 -46.27 10.09
CA GLY A 63 -11.73 -46.93 10.04
C GLY A 63 -12.19 -47.20 8.61
N ASN A 64 -13.42 -46.80 8.27
CA ASN A 64 -14.05 -47.11 6.99
C ASN A 64 -13.46 -46.35 5.78
N VAL A 65 -12.52 -45.42 5.98
CA VAL A 65 -11.93 -44.63 4.88
C VAL A 65 -11.28 -45.52 3.82
N CYS A 66 -10.64 -46.61 4.22
CA CYS A 66 -10.04 -47.58 3.28
C CYS A 66 -11.08 -48.37 2.46
N MET A 67 -12.33 -48.42 2.90
CA MET A 67 -13.44 -48.99 2.12
C MET A 67 -14.10 -47.94 1.20
N VAL A 68 -14.00 -46.65 1.53
CA VAL A 68 -14.66 -45.57 0.76
C VAL A 68 -13.76 -45.02 -0.34
N ILE A 69 -12.47 -44.77 -0.07
CA ILE A 69 -11.48 -44.22 -1.02
C ILE A 69 -10.11 -44.94 -0.93
N PRO A 70 -10.04 -46.27 -1.14
CA PRO A 70 -8.80 -47.04 -1.00
C PRO A 70 -7.63 -46.52 -1.86
N GLU A 71 -7.91 -45.90 -3.01
CA GLU A 71 -6.92 -45.40 -3.96
C GLU A 71 -6.14 -44.18 -3.45
N TYR A 72 -6.70 -43.44 -2.49
CA TYR A 72 -6.06 -42.27 -1.90
C TYR A 72 -5.15 -42.69 -0.73
N ASN A 73 -4.01 -43.31 -1.06
CA ASN A 73 -3.05 -43.83 -0.09
C ASN A 73 -1.60 -43.45 -0.43
N LEU A 74 -0.76 -43.30 0.60
CA LEU A 74 0.62 -42.85 0.47
C LEU A 74 1.46 -43.77 -0.42
N ARG A 75 1.34 -45.08 -0.25
CA ARG A 75 2.13 -46.05 -1.02
C ARG A 75 1.94 -45.86 -2.52
N GLU A 76 0.69 -45.83 -3.00
CA GLU A 76 0.43 -45.71 -4.44
C GLU A 76 0.66 -44.30 -4.98
N MET A 77 0.39 -43.27 -4.18
CA MET A 77 0.63 -41.89 -4.60
C MET A 77 2.12 -41.53 -4.69
N THR A 78 3.00 -42.25 -4.00
CA THR A 78 4.41 -41.84 -3.83
C THR A 78 5.41 -42.88 -4.32
N GLU A 79 5.19 -44.17 -4.05
CA GLU A 79 6.14 -45.25 -4.34
C GLU A 79 5.91 -45.90 -5.71
N SER A 80 4.67 -45.87 -6.24
CA SER A 80 4.31 -46.47 -7.53
C SER A 80 4.68 -45.62 -8.77
N GLY A 81 5.52 -44.60 -8.61
CA GLY A 81 5.82 -43.62 -9.66
C GLY A 81 4.78 -42.49 -9.78
N PRO A 82 5.00 -41.49 -10.64
CA PRO A 82 4.13 -40.31 -10.74
C PRO A 82 2.78 -40.60 -11.42
N ASP A 83 2.73 -41.59 -12.31
CA ASP A 83 1.61 -41.79 -13.24
C ASP A 83 0.31 -42.18 -12.54
N PHE A 84 0.36 -42.99 -11.48
CA PHE A 84 -0.84 -43.39 -10.74
C PHE A 84 -1.67 -42.19 -10.26
N CYS A 85 -1.01 -41.21 -9.62
CA CYS A 85 -1.67 -40.02 -9.12
C CYS A 85 -2.17 -39.11 -10.27
N LEU A 86 -1.40 -39.01 -11.35
CA LEU A 86 -1.75 -38.18 -12.51
C LEU A 86 -2.94 -38.77 -13.29
N ASP A 87 -2.98 -40.09 -13.47
CA ASP A 87 -4.08 -40.80 -14.11
C ASP A 87 -5.37 -40.71 -13.28
N LEU A 88 -5.26 -40.89 -11.96
CA LEU A 88 -6.37 -40.72 -11.03
C LEU A 88 -6.91 -39.28 -11.09
N LEU A 89 -6.03 -38.29 -11.07
CA LEU A 89 -6.38 -36.89 -11.16
C LEU A 89 -7.07 -36.56 -12.49
N LYS A 90 -6.47 -36.99 -13.61
CA LYS A 90 -7.01 -36.79 -14.96
C LYS A 90 -8.39 -37.41 -15.11
N HIS A 91 -8.58 -38.65 -14.66
CA HIS A 91 -9.86 -39.33 -14.71
C HIS A 91 -10.93 -38.55 -13.93
N ARG A 92 -10.65 -38.20 -12.67
CA ARG A 92 -11.61 -37.49 -11.81
C ARG A 92 -11.90 -36.06 -12.25
N ALA A 93 -10.98 -35.42 -12.98
CA ALA A 93 -11.16 -34.06 -13.48
C ALA A 93 -11.82 -33.97 -14.87
N THR A 94 -11.76 -35.03 -15.68
CA THR A 94 -12.23 -34.99 -17.09
C THR A 94 -13.50 -35.81 -17.35
N LYS A 95 -13.85 -36.75 -16.45
CA LYS A 95 -15.03 -37.59 -16.56
C LYS A 95 -16.18 -37.05 -15.73
N SER A 96 -17.39 -37.00 -16.28
CA SER A 96 -18.57 -36.53 -15.53
C SER A 96 -18.81 -37.39 -14.28
N PRO A 97 -19.49 -36.88 -13.24
CA PRO A 97 -19.83 -37.68 -12.06
C PRO A 97 -20.52 -39.02 -12.41
N PHE A 98 -21.32 -39.03 -13.48
CA PHE A 98 -21.96 -40.25 -13.98
C PHE A 98 -20.99 -41.18 -14.72
N GLU A 99 -20.03 -40.67 -15.49
CA GLU A 99 -18.99 -41.51 -16.07
C GLU A 99 -18.10 -42.16 -14.98
N GLN A 100 -17.78 -41.41 -13.91
CA GLN A 100 -17.04 -41.92 -12.75
C GLN A 100 -17.85 -42.95 -11.94
N TYR A 101 -19.16 -42.73 -11.86
CA TYR A 101 -20.09 -43.71 -11.30
C TYR A 101 -19.97 -45.03 -12.05
N CYS A 102 -20.01 -44.99 -13.39
CA CYS A 102 -20.01 -46.17 -14.24
C CYS A 102 -18.65 -46.88 -14.37
N GLY A 103 -17.54 -46.15 -14.44
CA GLY A 103 -16.21 -46.72 -14.69
C GLY A 103 -15.06 -45.99 -14.00
N GLY A 104 -14.02 -46.73 -13.65
CA GLY A 104 -12.83 -46.22 -12.96
C GLY A 104 -11.64 -45.95 -13.86
N VAL A 105 -10.53 -45.53 -13.24
CA VAL A 105 -9.25 -45.22 -13.91
C VAL A 105 -8.76 -46.45 -14.70
N ASN A 106 -8.30 -46.26 -15.93
CA ASN A 106 -7.73 -47.30 -16.79
C ASN A 106 -8.62 -48.56 -16.95
N GLY A 107 -9.94 -48.38 -16.96
CA GLY A 107 -10.91 -49.49 -17.09
C GLY A 107 -11.21 -50.23 -15.78
N GLY A 108 -10.80 -49.69 -14.63
CA GLY A 108 -11.13 -50.21 -13.30
C GLY A 108 -12.61 -50.03 -12.91
N LEU A 109 -12.95 -50.45 -11.70
CA LEU A 109 -14.32 -50.37 -11.17
C LEU A 109 -14.78 -48.90 -11.01
N GLY A 110 -16.01 -48.62 -11.45
CA GLY A 110 -16.69 -47.35 -11.14
C GLY A 110 -17.12 -47.24 -9.69
N ASP A 111 -17.52 -46.05 -9.27
CA ASP A 111 -17.82 -45.76 -7.86
C ASP A 111 -18.92 -46.64 -7.26
N HIS A 112 -19.95 -46.97 -8.03
CA HIS A 112 -21.07 -47.79 -7.55
C HIS A 112 -20.65 -49.24 -7.29
N LEU A 113 -19.93 -49.87 -8.23
CA LEU A 113 -19.48 -51.24 -8.09
C LEU A 113 -18.50 -51.40 -6.92
N LEU A 114 -17.61 -50.43 -6.73
CA LEU A 114 -16.67 -50.46 -5.61
C LEU A 114 -17.41 -50.36 -4.27
N ILE A 115 -18.36 -49.43 -4.13
CA ILE A 115 -19.13 -49.30 -2.89
C ILE A 115 -20.02 -50.53 -2.65
N GLU A 116 -20.66 -51.07 -3.68
CA GLU A 116 -21.41 -52.31 -3.56
C GLU A 116 -20.52 -53.46 -3.09
N GLU A 117 -19.31 -53.60 -3.64
CA GLU A 117 -18.36 -54.61 -3.20
C GLU A 117 -18.05 -54.48 -1.69
N MET A 118 -17.82 -53.25 -1.21
CA MET A 118 -17.50 -52.97 0.19
C MET A 118 -18.70 -53.20 1.12
N VAL A 119 -19.92 -52.89 0.66
CA VAL A 119 -21.16 -53.16 1.41
C VAL A 119 -21.40 -54.66 1.56
N HIS A 120 -21.19 -55.44 0.49
CA HIS A 120 -21.49 -56.87 0.49
C HIS A 120 -20.38 -57.73 1.09
N LYS A 121 -19.10 -57.42 0.82
CA LYS A 121 -17.96 -58.25 1.22
C LYS A 121 -17.30 -57.81 2.53
N GLU A 122 -17.24 -56.50 2.77
CA GLU A 122 -16.48 -55.92 3.90
C GLU A 122 -17.40 -55.31 4.98
N GLY A 123 -18.73 -55.39 4.80
CA GLY A 123 -19.71 -54.99 5.80
C GLY A 123 -19.88 -53.48 5.98
N LEU A 124 -19.48 -52.66 4.98
CA LEU A 124 -19.69 -51.21 5.01
C LEU A 124 -21.19 -50.88 5.12
N ARG A 125 -21.57 -50.04 6.09
CA ARG A 125 -22.97 -49.60 6.28
C ARG A 125 -23.06 -48.10 6.53
N HIS A 126 -24.05 -47.46 5.93
CA HIS A 126 -24.40 -46.08 6.26
C HIS A 126 -25.07 -46.00 7.63
N THR A 127 -24.86 -44.89 8.35
CA THR A 127 -25.36 -44.68 9.72
C THR A 127 -26.88 -44.59 9.81
N HIS A 128 -27.54 -44.19 8.72
CA HIS A 128 -28.99 -44.11 8.60
C HIS A 128 -29.51 -45.13 7.59
N PRO A 129 -30.58 -45.87 7.90
CA PRO A 129 -31.10 -46.93 7.04
C PRO A 129 -31.93 -46.43 5.85
N PHE A 130 -32.49 -45.22 5.93
CA PHE A 130 -33.36 -44.60 4.91
C PHE A 130 -34.42 -45.56 4.37
N LYS A 131 -35.33 -45.99 5.27
CA LYS A 131 -36.36 -46.96 4.92
C LYS A 131 -37.23 -46.42 3.78
N ASP A 132 -37.38 -47.22 2.73
CA ASP A 132 -38.20 -46.93 1.54
C ASP A 132 -37.79 -45.65 0.77
N CYS A 133 -36.52 -45.23 0.92
CA CYS A 133 -35.92 -44.17 0.12
C CYS A 133 -34.89 -44.70 -0.88
N TYR A 134 -34.81 -44.03 -2.03
CA TYR A 134 -33.93 -44.40 -3.14
C TYR A 134 -33.21 -43.18 -3.71
N THR A 135 -32.06 -43.41 -4.34
CA THR A 135 -31.26 -42.40 -5.01
C THR A 135 -31.08 -42.78 -6.48
N MET A 136 -31.28 -41.81 -7.37
CA MET A 136 -31.17 -41.96 -8.82
C MET A 136 -29.86 -41.36 -9.32
N PHE A 137 -29.13 -42.11 -10.15
CA PHE A 137 -27.88 -41.72 -10.78
C PHE A 137 -28.08 -41.69 -12.29
N MET A 138 -28.29 -40.48 -12.83
CA MET A 138 -28.42 -40.21 -14.26
C MET A 138 -27.56 -38.99 -14.60
N ASP A 139 -27.07 -38.93 -15.83
CA ASP A 139 -26.30 -37.77 -16.27
C ASP A 139 -27.12 -36.47 -16.22
N GLY A 140 -26.44 -35.35 -15.96
CA GLY A 140 -27.07 -34.02 -15.86
C GLY A 140 -27.59 -33.62 -14.46
N PRO A 141 -28.52 -32.65 -14.38
CA PRO A 141 -28.87 -31.95 -13.14
C PRO A 141 -29.67 -32.79 -12.13
N GLN A 142 -30.07 -34.02 -12.48
CA GLN A 142 -30.75 -34.94 -11.57
C GLN A 142 -29.81 -36.02 -11.00
N TYR A 143 -28.51 -35.97 -11.31
CA TYR A 143 -27.52 -36.88 -10.74
C TYR A 143 -27.57 -36.88 -9.21
N GLY A 144 -27.73 -38.04 -8.59
CA GLY A 144 -27.73 -38.22 -7.13
C GLY A 144 -29.01 -37.72 -6.43
N TRP A 145 -30.12 -37.57 -7.15
CA TRP A 145 -31.40 -37.14 -6.58
C TRP A 145 -32.06 -38.27 -5.77
N SER A 146 -32.45 -37.98 -4.53
CA SER A 146 -33.09 -38.94 -3.62
C SER A 146 -34.58 -38.66 -3.44
N PHE A 147 -35.39 -39.71 -3.31
CA PHE A 147 -36.82 -39.64 -3.09
C PHE A 147 -37.30 -40.73 -2.12
N GLU A 148 -38.40 -40.44 -1.41
CA GLU A 148 -39.07 -41.36 -0.49
C GLU A 148 -40.33 -41.93 -1.14
N VAL A 149 -40.57 -43.22 -0.97
CA VAL A 149 -41.78 -43.90 -1.44
C VAL A 149 -42.85 -43.84 -0.35
N THR A 150 -43.88 -43.04 -0.57
CA THR A 150 -44.96 -42.79 0.41
C THR A 150 -46.25 -43.60 0.16
N GLY A 151 -46.25 -44.47 -0.87
CA GLY A 151 -47.38 -45.33 -1.26
C GLY A 151 -47.05 -46.83 -1.24
N ASN A 152 -47.88 -47.67 -1.87
CA ASN A 152 -47.59 -49.10 -2.01
C ASN A 152 -46.27 -49.29 -2.76
N LYS A 153 -45.26 -49.81 -2.06
CA LYS A 153 -43.88 -49.93 -2.55
C LYS A 153 -43.80 -50.68 -3.88
N ASP A 154 -44.53 -51.77 -4.03
CA ASP A 154 -44.44 -52.62 -5.23
C ASP A 154 -45.05 -51.91 -6.45
N GLU A 155 -46.14 -51.16 -6.25
CA GLU A 155 -46.77 -50.36 -7.31
C GLU A 155 -45.91 -49.15 -7.71
N VAL A 156 -45.38 -48.42 -6.72
CA VAL A 156 -44.55 -47.22 -6.97
C VAL A 156 -43.20 -47.58 -7.57
N MET A 157 -42.62 -48.73 -7.21
CA MET A 157 -41.30 -49.15 -7.71
C MET A 157 -41.36 -49.98 -9.00
N ALA A 158 -42.53 -50.49 -9.41
CA ALA A 158 -42.67 -51.26 -10.66
C ALA A 158 -42.13 -50.52 -11.91
N PRO A 159 -42.42 -49.22 -12.12
CA PRO A 159 -41.86 -48.46 -13.24
C PRO A 159 -40.34 -48.24 -13.16
N PHE A 160 -39.75 -48.30 -11.96
CA PHE A 160 -38.32 -48.10 -11.73
C PHE A 160 -37.50 -49.40 -11.83
N GLN A 161 -38.13 -50.57 -11.98
CA GLN A 161 -37.44 -51.86 -12.09
C GLN A 161 -36.34 -51.90 -13.17
N PRO A 162 -36.52 -51.34 -14.37
CA PRO A 162 -35.44 -51.25 -15.36
C PRO A 162 -34.24 -50.46 -14.84
N ALA A 163 -34.48 -49.33 -14.16
CA ALA A 163 -33.41 -48.50 -13.58
C ALA A 163 -32.69 -49.21 -12.43
N ILE A 164 -33.40 -49.97 -11.59
CA ILE A 164 -32.78 -50.78 -10.52
C ILE A 164 -31.90 -51.87 -11.12
N ARG A 165 -32.38 -52.62 -12.13
CA ARG A 165 -31.60 -53.66 -12.81
C ARG A 165 -30.37 -53.09 -13.51
N ALA A 166 -30.50 -51.90 -14.09
CA ALA A 166 -29.40 -51.16 -14.70
C ALA A 166 -28.48 -50.48 -13.68
N ARG A 167 -28.70 -50.66 -12.37
CA ARG A 167 -27.95 -50.00 -11.28
C ARG A 167 -27.99 -48.47 -11.37
N LEU A 168 -29.03 -47.88 -11.92
CA LEU A 168 -29.25 -46.42 -11.97
C LEU A 168 -30.07 -45.92 -10.77
N CYS A 169 -30.81 -46.81 -10.11
CA CYS A 169 -31.59 -46.51 -8.91
C CYS A 169 -31.15 -47.43 -7.77
N LEU A 170 -30.56 -46.85 -6.72
CA LEU A 170 -30.03 -47.58 -5.56
C LEU A 170 -30.84 -47.25 -4.29
N PRO A 171 -30.88 -48.14 -3.28
CA PRO A 171 -31.32 -47.76 -1.94
C PRO A 171 -30.53 -46.54 -1.46
N GLN A 172 -31.20 -45.57 -0.84
CA GLN A 172 -30.55 -44.30 -0.47
C GLN A 172 -29.33 -44.52 0.45
N SER A 173 -29.35 -45.51 1.33
CA SER A 173 -28.19 -45.84 2.18
C SER A 173 -26.93 -46.21 1.38
N VAL A 174 -27.07 -46.84 0.23
CA VAL A 174 -25.95 -47.15 -0.69
C VAL A 174 -25.62 -45.93 -1.56
N GLY A 175 -26.64 -45.24 -2.08
CA GLY A 175 -26.46 -44.02 -2.86
C GLY A 175 -25.69 -42.92 -2.10
N GLU A 176 -25.96 -42.76 -0.81
CA GLU A 176 -25.25 -41.81 0.06
C GLU A 176 -23.76 -42.16 0.23
N LEU A 177 -23.40 -43.46 0.25
CA LEU A 177 -22.00 -43.91 0.31
C LEU A 177 -21.28 -43.68 -1.03
N VAL A 178 -21.97 -43.84 -2.17
CA VAL A 178 -21.43 -43.51 -3.49
C VAL A 178 -21.14 -42.01 -3.60
N LEU A 179 -22.09 -41.17 -3.18
CA LEU A 179 -21.90 -39.72 -3.16
C LEU A 179 -20.78 -39.31 -2.18
N GLU A 180 -20.65 -39.97 -1.02
CA GLU A 180 -19.53 -39.76 -0.08
C GLU A 180 -18.18 -40.08 -0.70
N ARG A 181 -18.06 -41.21 -1.41
CA ARG A 181 -16.83 -41.58 -2.12
C ARG A 181 -16.42 -40.52 -3.13
N GLN A 182 -17.35 -40.10 -3.99
CA GLN A 182 -17.09 -39.09 -5.00
C GLN A 182 -16.69 -37.75 -4.38
N MET A 183 -17.42 -37.33 -3.35
CA MET A 183 -17.14 -36.10 -2.60
C MET A 183 -15.74 -36.13 -1.98
N TYR A 184 -15.40 -37.16 -1.20
CA TYR A 184 -14.10 -37.22 -0.53
C TYR A 184 -12.92 -37.38 -1.49
N MET A 185 -13.08 -38.15 -2.57
CA MET A 185 -12.04 -38.32 -3.58
C MET A 185 -11.73 -37.00 -4.30
N MET A 186 -12.75 -36.29 -4.79
CA MET A 186 -12.55 -35.02 -5.48
C MET A 186 -12.03 -33.95 -4.53
N GLN A 187 -12.52 -33.91 -3.28
CA GLN A 187 -12.00 -33.02 -2.26
C GLN A 187 -10.50 -33.25 -2.01
N GLY A 188 -10.08 -34.50 -1.82
CA GLY A 188 -8.67 -34.84 -1.61
C GLY A 188 -7.79 -34.41 -2.79
N LEU A 189 -8.24 -34.67 -4.02
CA LEU A 189 -7.50 -34.29 -5.23
C LEU A 189 -7.43 -32.77 -5.46
N THR A 190 -8.50 -32.04 -5.16
CA THR A 190 -8.52 -30.57 -5.24
C THR A 190 -7.50 -29.96 -4.29
N ILE A 191 -7.42 -30.46 -3.04
CA ILE A 191 -6.43 -30.00 -2.07
C ILE A 191 -5.01 -30.40 -2.51
N LEU A 192 -4.86 -31.61 -3.03
CA LEU A 192 -3.57 -32.10 -3.52
C LEU A 192 -3.02 -31.22 -4.66
N ILE A 193 -3.87 -30.75 -5.59
CA ILE A 193 -3.43 -29.80 -6.63
C ILE A 193 -2.83 -28.54 -6.00
N ASP A 194 -3.52 -27.97 -5.01
CA ASP A 194 -3.07 -26.74 -4.35
C ASP A 194 -1.71 -26.97 -3.66
N ASP A 195 -1.55 -28.11 -2.98
CA ASP A 195 -0.30 -28.51 -2.33
C ASP A 195 0.84 -28.78 -3.32
N ILE A 196 0.55 -29.36 -4.49
CA ILE A 196 1.53 -29.58 -5.56
C ILE A 196 2.01 -28.25 -6.12
N LEU A 197 1.08 -27.37 -6.48
CA LEU A 197 1.40 -26.06 -7.04
C LEU A 197 2.18 -25.21 -6.03
N ASP A 198 1.78 -25.27 -4.75
CA ASP A 198 2.49 -24.57 -3.69
C ASP A 198 3.90 -25.14 -3.45
N GLN A 199 4.05 -26.47 -3.46
CA GLN A 199 5.38 -27.07 -3.32
C GLN A 199 6.30 -26.89 -4.52
N GLY A 200 5.75 -26.81 -5.73
CA GLY A 200 6.51 -26.74 -6.97
C GLY A 200 6.97 -25.34 -7.37
N SER A 201 6.44 -24.30 -6.72
CA SER A 201 6.80 -22.92 -7.03
C SER A 201 8.24 -22.60 -6.61
N LYS A 202 9.02 -22.10 -7.57
CA LYS A 202 10.42 -21.63 -7.37
C LYS A 202 10.50 -20.14 -7.04
N THR A 203 9.40 -19.40 -7.20
CA THR A 203 9.29 -17.95 -6.99
C THR A 203 8.74 -17.62 -5.60
N ARG A 204 8.12 -18.59 -4.91
CA ARG A 204 7.57 -18.43 -3.55
C ARG A 204 8.67 -18.58 -2.50
N ASP A 205 8.98 -17.50 -1.78
CA ASP A 205 10.00 -17.49 -0.73
C ASP A 205 9.49 -18.22 0.53
N ARG A 206 9.97 -19.43 0.76
CA ARG A 206 9.61 -20.30 1.89
C ARG A 206 10.74 -20.36 2.90
N LYS A 207 10.90 -19.32 3.71
CA LYS A 207 11.75 -19.40 4.91
C LYS A 207 10.90 -19.63 6.15
N GLN A 208 11.18 -20.75 6.83
CA GLN A 208 10.67 -20.99 8.18
C GLN A 208 11.13 -19.87 9.13
N LYS A 209 10.19 -19.41 9.96
CA LYS A 209 10.43 -18.43 11.01
C LYS A 209 11.58 -18.89 11.93
N PRO A 210 12.67 -18.11 12.07
CA PRO A 210 13.64 -18.37 13.12
C PRO A 210 12.97 -18.12 14.48
N LYS A 211 12.87 -19.15 15.31
CA LYS A 211 12.64 -18.99 16.75
C LYS A 211 13.97 -18.61 17.41
N ARG A 212 14.05 -17.42 18.00
CA ARG A 212 15.08 -17.10 19.00
C ARG A 212 14.50 -16.26 20.14
N SER A 213 15.07 -16.51 21.31
CA SER A 213 14.58 -16.21 22.65
C SER A 213 14.77 -14.76 23.07
N ASP A 214 13.72 -14.19 23.65
CA ASP A 214 13.76 -12.95 24.43
C ASP A 214 14.47 -13.20 25.76
N ASN A 215 15.69 -12.68 25.93
CA ASN A 215 16.38 -12.63 27.22
C ASN A 215 17.02 -11.25 27.53
N VAL A 216 16.75 -10.21 26.73
CA VAL A 216 17.40 -8.89 26.91
C VAL A 216 16.40 -7.78 27.29
N ALA A 217 15.08 -8.01 27.18
CA ALA A 217 14.07 -6.97 27.43
C ALA A 217 13.65 -6.82 28.90
N THR A 218 13.92 -7.82 29.75
CA THR A 218 13.37 -7.91 31.12
C THR A 218 14.02 -6.92 32.10
N GLU A 219 15.28 -6.52 31.90
CA GLU A 219 15.95 -5.52 32.75
C GLU A 219 15.52 -4.08 32.45
N ALA A 220 15.10 -3.77 31.22
CA ALA A 220 14.72 -2.42 30.79
C ALA A 220 13.30 -2.00 31.22
N LEU A 221 12.39 -2.96 31.39
CA LEU A 221 10.99 -2.73 31.79
C LEU A 221 10.86 -2.15 33.21
N SER A 222 11.84 -2.39 34.09
CA SER A 222 11.85 -1.90 35.48
C SER A 222 12.02 -0.38 35.62
N LYS A 223 12.34 0.34 34.53
CA LYS A 223 12.65 1.79 34.51
C LYS A 223 11.67 2.65 33.70
N LEU A 224 10.60 2.07 33.16
CA LEU A 224 9.63 2.80 32.33
C LEU A 224 8.62 3.58 33.20
N ASN A 225 8.33 4.84 32.80
CA ASN A 225 7.25 5.67 33.35
C ASN A 225 5.88 5.17 32.86
N ILE A 226 5.48 3.96 33.25
CA ILE A 226 4.12 3.45 33.01
C ILE A 226 3.20 4.16 34.01
N ARG A 227 2.44 5.16 33.55
CA ARG A 227 1.46 5.88 34.38
C ARG A 227 0.07 5.25 34.26
N GLY A 228 -0.63 5.14 35.39
CA GLY A 228 -1.89 4.38 35.51
C GLY A 228 -3.16 5.05 34.99
N SER A 229 -3.13 6.30 34.51
CA SER A 229 -4.25 6.90 33.78
C SER A 229 -3.81 8.16 33.02
N PRO A 230 -4.20 8.33 31.74
CA PRO A 230 -4.00 9.59 31.03
C PRO A 230 -4.94 10.69 31.61
N PRO A 231 -4.61 11.99 31.41
CA PRO A 231 -5.53 13.09 31.69
C PRO A 231 -6.81 13.00 30.84
N LYS A 232 -7.91 13.62 31.29
CA LYS A 232 -9.16 13.68 30.50
C LYS A 232 -8.87 14.28 29.12
N PRO A 233 -9.31 13.63 28.02
CA PRO A 233 -9.05 14.11 26.67
C PRO A 233 -9.78 15.43 26.40
N THR A 234 -9.18 16.29 25.58
CA THR A 234 -9.83 17.51 25.04
C THR A 234 -10.43 17.23 23.66
N LEU A 235 -11.26 18.14 23.13
CA LEU A 235 -11.79 18.00 21.75
C LEU A 235 -10.66 17.91 20.70
N PRO A 236 -9.60 18.75 20.75
CA PRO A 236 -8.43 18.56 19.88
C PRO A 236 -7.79 17.17 19.99
N ASP A 237 -7.69 16.60 21.21
CA ASP A 237 -7.16 15.24 21.39
C ASP A 237 -8.05 14.17 20.73
N LEU A 238 -9.38 14.34 20.79
CA LEU A 238 -10.34 13.45 20.13
C LEU A 238 -10.22 13.53 18.60
N ILE A 239 -10.09 14.75 18.05
CA ILE A 239 -9.88 14.96 16.60
C ILE A 239 -8.57 14.29 16.16
N ALA A 240 -7.47 14.54 16.88
CA ALA A 240 -6.17 13.95 16.58
C ALA A 240 -6.21 12.41 16.65
N SER A 241 -6.94 11.85 17.62
CA SER A 241 -7.15 10.41 17.77
C SER A 241 -7.95 9.82 16.59
N ALA A 242 -9.05 10.47 16.20
CA ALA A 242 -9.86 10.03 15.06
C ALA A 242 -9.08 10.11 13.73
N GLN A 243 -8.29 11.18 13.53
CA GLN A 243 -7.41 11.34 12.38
C GLN A 243 -6.27 10.32 12.36
N ASP A 244 -5.68 9.99 13.51
CA ASP A 244 -4.68 8.91 13.63
C ASP A 244 -5.26 7.56 13.21
N GLN A 245 -6.47 7.24 13.65
CA GLN A 245 -7.16 6.01 13.24
C GLN A 245 -7.50 6.04 11.75
N GLN A 246 -8.03 7.15 11.23
CA GLN A 246 -8.29 7.32 9.80
C GLN A 246 -7.02 7.08 8.97
N GLU A 247 -5.89 7.67 9.34
CA GLU A 247 -4.61 7.50 8.65
C GLU A 247 -4.12 6.05 8.74
N SER A 248 -4.24 5.42 9.91
CA SER A 248 -3.88 4.01 10.10
C SER A 248 -4.71 3.07 9.21
N GLN A 249 -6.03 3.28 9.10
CA GLN A 249 -6.89 2.45 8.25
C GLN A 249 -6.62 2.68 6.76
N ARG A 250 -6.33 3.91 6.37
CA ARG A 250 -5.95 4.25 5.00
C ARG A 250 -4.62 3.60 4.60
N GLU A 251 -3.61 3.63 5.46
CA GLU A 251 -2.33 2.94 5.22
C GLU A 251 -2.51 1.42 5.14
N PHE A 252 -3.41 0.84 5.96
CA PHE A 252 -3.73 -0.57 5.86
C PHE A 252 -4.44 -0.91 4.55
N LEU A 253 -5.40 -0.10 4.10
CA LEU A 253 -6.05 -0.25 2.79
C LEU A 253 -5.03 -0.16 1.65
N ASN A 254 -4.09 0.79 1.72
CA ASN A 254 -3.00 0.90 0.74
C ASN A 254 -2.11 -0.36 0.73
N LEU A 255 -1.72 -0.89 1.89
CA LEU A 255 -0.99 -2.15 1.97
C LEU A 255 -1.82 -3.30 1.39
N LEU A 256 -3.11 -3.37 1.69
CA LEU A 256 -4.00 -4.40 1.19
C LEU A 256 -4.10 -4.39 -0.34
N THR A 257 -4.08 -3.21 -0.97
CA THR A 257 -4.23 -3.06 -2.43
C THR A 257 -2.89 -3.12 -3.18
N ASN A 258 -1.76 -2.82 -2.53
CA ASN A 258 -0.45 -2.76 -3.19
C ASN A 258 0.52 -3.89 -2.80
N GLU A 259 0.28 -4.61 -1.71
CA GLU A 259 1.14 -5.72 -1.27
C GLU A 259 0.41 -7.06 -1.42
N PRO A 260 0.74 -7.89 -2.44
CA PRO A 260 0.06 -9.17 -2.70
C PRO A 260 0.02 -10.11 -1.49
N THR A 261 1.06 -10.08 -0.64
CA THR A 261 1.14 -10.87 0.58
C THR A 261 0.10 -10.46 1.63
N VAL A 262 -0.24 -9.17 1.70
CA VAL A 262 -1.25 -8.63 2.60
C VAL A 262 -2.64 -8.98 2.09
N LEU A 263 -2.88 -8.84 0.78
CA LEU A 263 -4.13 -9.24 0.14
C LEU A 263 -4.39 -10.74 0.34
N ALA A 264 -3.43 -11.60 -0.04
CA ALA A 264 -3.56 -13.04 0.11
C ALA A 264 -3.81 -13.45 1.57
N HIS A 265 -3.14 -12.80 2.53
CA HIS A 265 -3.37 -13.02 3.95
C HIS A 265 -4.80 -12.64 4.38
N ALA A 266 -5.29 -11.48 3.94
CA ALA A 266 -6.64 -11.03 4.25
C ALA A 266 -7.70 -11.96 3.63
N VAL A 267 -7.55 -12.34 2.36
CA VAL A 267 -8.48 -13.27 1.69
C VAL A 267 -8.50 -14.63 2.39
N ASN A 268 -7.33 -15.16 2.78
CA ASN A 268 -7.23 -16.39 3.58
C ASN A 268 -8.00 -16.27 4.89
N ILE A 269 -7.80 -15.19 5.63
CA ILE A 269 -8.51 -14.96 6.90
C ILE A 269 -10.03 -14.96 6.68
N TRP A 270 -10.51 -14.19 5.71
CA TRP A 270 -11.94 -14.11 5.41
C TRP A 270 -12.48 -15.47 4.96
N PHE A 271 -11.77 -16.20 4.10
CA PHE A 271 -12.20 -17.51 3.62
C PHE A 271 -12.32 -18.55 4.74
N PHE A 272 -11.37 -18.61 5.68
CA PHE A 272 -11.35 -19.60 6.75
C PHE A 272 -12.20 -19.24 7.97
N SER A 273 -12.73 -18.01 8.04
CA SER A 273 -13.60 -17.57 9.14
C SER A 273 -15.08 -17.48 8.77
N ARG A 274 -15.46 -18.09 7.65
CA ARG A 274 -16.84 -18.12 7.13
C ARG A 274 -17.80 -18.87 8.08
N PRO A 275 -19.02 -18.35 8.33
CA PRO A 275 -19.99 -19.02 9.20
C PRO A 275 -20.41 -20.42 8.73
N GLU A 276 -20.29 -20.73 7.43
CA GLU A 276 -20.56 -22.04 6.83
C GLU A 276 -19.71 -23.17 7.45
N LEU A 277 -18.52 -22.84 7.94
CA LEU A 277 -17.57 -23.79 8.54
C LEU A 277 -17.96 -24.21 9.96
N LEU A 278 -18.95 -23.53 10.55
CA LEU A 278 -19.50 -23.87 11.87
C LEU A 278 -20.44 -25.07 11.78
N PRO A 279 -20.45 -25.94 12.80
CA PRO A 279 -21.46 -26.98 12.91
C PRO A 279 -22.86 -26.34 13.06
N ASP A 280 -23.84 -26.90 12.36
CA ASP A 280 -25.26 -26.55 12.55
C ASP A 280 -25.83 -27.15 13.85
N GLU A 281 -27.12 -26.97 14.09
CA GLU A 281 -27.82 -27.49 15.27
C GLU A 281 -27.75 -29.01 15.42
N LYS A 282 -27.47 -29.73 14.31
CA LYS A 282 -27.31 -31.19 14.26
C LYS A 282 -25.84 -31.61 14.26
N GLY A 283 -24.90 -30.69 14.46
CA GLY A 283 -23.47 -30.96 14.45
C GLY A 283 -22.86 -31.08 13.04
N ARG A 284 -23.64 -30.83 11.98
CA ARG A 284 -23.19 -30.99 10.59
C ARG A 284 -22.44 -29.74 10.15
N ARG A 285 -21.26 -29.91 9.55
CA ARG A 285 -20.47 -28.82 8.96
C ARG A 285 -20.71 -28.79 7.46
N LEU A 286 -20.80 -27.59 6.87
CA LEU A 286 -20.64 -27.48 5.42
C LEU A 286 -19.15 -27.65 5.13
N PRO A 287 -18.74 -28.55 4.23
CA PRO A 287 -17.32 -28.84 4.13
C PRO A 287 -16.58 -27.73 3.32
N VAL A 288 -15.27 -27.55 3.57
CA VAL A 288 -14.47 -26.33 3.26
C VAL A 288 -14.23 -26.04 1.76
N HIS A 289 -14.70 -26.88 0.85
CA HIS A 289 -13.91 -27.30 -0.31
C HIS A 289 -14.42 -26.80 -1.66
N THR A 290 -15.03 -25.62 -1.72
CA THR A 290 -15.39 -25.03 -3.02
C THR A 290 -14.78 -23.65 -3.22
N ASP A 291 -14.15 -23.49 -4.38
CA ASP A 291 -13.53 -22.24 -4.83
C ASP A 291 -14.57 -21.13 -5.01
N LYS A 292 -15.86 -21.51 -5.03
CA LYS A 292 -17.03 -20.62 -5.09
C LYS A 292 -16.96 -19.48 -4.07
N TYR A 293 -16.43 -19.75 -2.88
CA TYR A 293 -16.42 -18.77 -1.80
C TYR A 293 -15.19 -17.87 -1.79
N THR A 294 -14.18 -18.17 -2.61
CA THR A 294 -12.93 -17.40 -2.63
C THR A 294 -13.14 -16.00 -3.24
N SER A 295 -13.97 -15.90 -4.29
CA SER A 295 -14.36 -14.62 -4.88
C SER A 295 -15.12 -13.75 -3.87
N ALA A 296 -16.13 -14.31 -3.20
CA ALA A 296 -16.89 -13.60 -2.17
C ALA A 296 -16.02 -13.20 -0.96
N SER A 297 -15.08 -14.05 -0.54
CA SER A 297 -14.15 -13.74 0.54
C SER A 297 -13.18 -12.61 0.17
N THR A 298 -12.78 -12.54 -1.10
CA THR A 298 -11.97 -11.44 -1.64
C THR A 298 -12.74 -10.12 -1.63
N PHE A 299 -14.00 -10.16 -2.09
CA PHE A 299 -14.92 -9.04 -2.01
C PHE A 299 -15.06 -8.55 -0.55
N GLU A 300 -15.37 -9.45 0.39
CA GLU A 300 -15.59 -9.11 1.79
C GLU A 300 -14.33 -8.54 2.46
N ALA A 301 -13.14 -9.06 2.14
CA ALA A 301 -11.88 -8.59 2.69
C ALA A 301 -11.61 -7.12 2.33
N VAL A 302 -11.73 -6.80 1.04
CA VAL A 302 -11.53 -5.44 0.52
C VAL A 302 -12.64 -4.51 1.00
N HIS A 303 -13.89 -4.94 0.92
CA HIS A 303 -15.05 -4.17 1.36
C HIS A 303 -14.97 -3.81 2.85
N SER A 304 -14.52 -4.74 3.70
CA SER A 304 -14.34 -4.46 5.14
C SER A 304 -13.32 -3.36 5.38
N SER A 305 -12.18 -3.37 4.70
CA SER A 305 -11.15 -2.34 4.89
C SER A 305 -11.58 -0.95 4.41
N ILE A 306 -12.37 -0.87 3.34
CA ILE A 306 -12.97 0.40 2.88
C ILE A 306 -13.95 0.94 3.92
N LYS A 307 -14.81 0.08 4.49
CA LYS A 307 -15.78 0.47 5.52
C LYS A 307 -15.11 1.10 6.72
N ASP A 308 -14.04 0.47 7.20
CA ASP A 308 -13.30 0.94 8.38
C ASP A 308 -12.70 2.34 8.11
N ALA A 309 -12.04 2.52 6.95
CA ALA A 309 -11.48 3.81 6.55
C ALA A 309 -12.57 4.91 6.40
N ALA A 310 -13.73 4.56 5.85
CA ALA A 310 -14.85 5.47 5.67
C ALA A 310 -15.47 5.93 7.00
N ILE A 311 -15.68 5.01 7.94
CA ILE A 311 -16.24 5.32 9.26
C ILE A 311 -15.33 6.28 10.03
N TRP A 312 -14.02 6.01 10.07
CA TRP A 312 -13.07 6.88 10.77
C TRP A 312 -12.93 8.26 10.11
N LYS A 313 -13.04 8.37 8.78
CA LYS A 313 -13.12 9.67 8.10
C LYS A 313 -14.36 10.45 8.54
N TYR A 314 -15.54 9.81 8.59
CA TYR A 314 -16.77 10.48 8.99
C TYR A 314 -16.72 10.94 10.46
N LEU A 315 -16.21 10.08 11.36
CA LEU A 315 -15.94 10.42 12.76
C LEU A 315 -15.05 11.66 12.90
N ALA A 316 -13.93 11.71 12.17
CA ALA A 316 -13.02 12.85 12.19
C ALA A 316 -13.69 14.15 11.68
N ARG A 317 -14.51 14.07 10.62
CA ARG A 317 -15.25 15.22 10.07
C ARG A 317 -16.30 15.73 11.06
N LEU A 318 -17.07 14.86 11.71
CA LEU A 318 -18.07 15.24 12.72
C LEU A 318 -17.42 15.92 13.93
N LEU A 319 -16.30 15.39 14.44
CA LEU A 319 -15.55 16.04 15.52
C LEU A 319 -14.98 17.40 15.10
N GLY A 320 -14.54 17.54 13.85
CA GLY A 320 -14.12 18.82 13.27
C GLY A 320 -15.25 19.86 13.24
N LEU A 321 -16.48 19.47 12.90
CA LEU A 321 -17.65 20.36 12.96
C LEU A 321 -17.93 20.86 14.37
N LEU A 322 -17.72 20.03 15.40
CA LEU A 322 -17.85 20.45 16.81
C LEU A 322 -16.78 21.46 17.25
N ASN A 323 -15.62 21.49 16.60
CA ASN A 323 -14.53 22.42 16.91
C ASN A 323 -14.82 23.83 16.38
N ILE A 324 -15.46 23.91 15.22
CA ILE A 324 -15.79 25.18 14.55
C ILE A 324 -17.07 25.80 15.14
N SER A 325 -18.02 24.98 15.60
CA SER A 325 -19.35 25.42 16.00
C SER A 325 -19.53 25.61 17.51
N THR A 326 -18.77 26.51 18.13
CA THR A 326 -18.81 26.70 19.60
C THR A 326 -20.01 27.53 20.10
N ALA A 327 -20.75 28.24 19.24
CA ALA A 327 -21.82 29.16 19.66
C ALA A 327 -23.27 28.67 19.40
N ASP A 328 -23.51 27.77 18.43
CA ASP A 328 -24.87 27.35 18.07
C ASP A 328 -25.26 26.00 18.71
N LYS A 329 -26.23 26.05 19.65
CA LYS A 329 -26.74 24.89 20.40
C LYS A 329 -27.47 23.88 19.52
N THR A 330 -28.14 24.35 18.46
CA THR A 330 -28.95 23.52 17.56
C THR A 330 -28.04 22.69 16.67
N HIS A 331 -27.07 23.33 16.01
CA HIS A 331 -26.07 22.63 15.20
C HIS A 331 -25.31 21.58 16.02
N ARG A 332 -24.88 21.96 17.23
CA ARG A 332 -24.17 21.05 18.16
C ARG A 332 -25.00 19.81 18.50
N THR A 333 -26.31 19.96 18.69
CA THR A 333 -27.20 18.84 19.03
C THR A 333 -27.33 17.84 17.88
N LEU A 334 -27.46 18.33 16.64
CA LEU A 334 -27.52 17.49 15.44
C LEU A 334 -26.22 16.70 15.25
N VAL A 335 -25.07 17.38 15.34
CA VAL A 335 -23.75 16.75 15.16
C VAL A 335 -23.48 15.71 16.26
N LEU A 336 -23.85 15.98 17.53
CA LEU A 336 -23.69 15.01 18.62
C LEU A 336 -24.56 13.76 18.46
N GLN A 337 -25.74 13.91 17.86
CA GLN A 337 -26.61 12.78 17.57
C GLN A 337 -26.06 11.90 16.44
N GLU A 338 -25.56 12.50 15.36
CA GLU A 338 -24.85 11.78 14.30
C GLU A 338 -23.58 11.09 14.85
N LEU A 339 -22.83 11.78 15.72
CA LEU A 339 -21.64 11.22 16.38
C LEU A 339 -21.97 9.99 17.24
N SER A 340 -23.07 10.02 17.99
CA SER A 340 -23.55 8.87 18.78
C SER A 340 -23.93 7.69 17.87
N ASN A 341 -24.62 7.97 16.77
CA ASN A 341 -25.07 6.95 15.83
C ASN A 341 -23.90 6.23 15.14
N ILE A 342 -22.92 6.97 14.64
CA ILE A 342 -21.73 6.38 14.00
C ILE A 342 -20.87 5.60 15.01
N CYS A 343 -20.76 6.06 16.27
CA CYS A 343 -20.06 5.33 17.32
C CYS A 343 -20.71 3.96 17.60
N GLN A 344 -22.05 3.91 17.65
CA GLN A 344 -22.77 2.65 17.84
C GLN A 344 -22.66 1.73 16.60
N LEU A 345 -22.67 2.30 15.40
CA LEU A 345 -22.43 1.56 14.15
C LEU A 345 -21.05 0.88 14.18
N GLU A 346 -20.01 1.65 14.52
CA GLU A 346 -18.62 1.16 14.55
C GLU A 346 -18.40 0.10 15.63
N LEU A 347 -18.99 0.29 16.82
CA LEU A 347 -18.99 -0.72 17.88
C LEU A 347 -19.61 -2.04 17.39
N THR A 348 -20.74 -1.95 16.67
CA THR A 348 -21.45 -3.13 16.14
C THR A 348 -20.62 -3.84 15.06
N ARG A 349 -19.96 -3.08 14.18
CA ARG A 349 -19.08 -3.62 13.13
C ARG A 349 -17.88 -4.36 13.74
N ALA A 350 -17.13 -3.72 14.63
CA ALA A 350 -15.97 -4.36 15.27
C ALA A 350 -16.36 -5.55 16.14
N GLN A 351 -17.52 -5.49 16.80
CA GLN A 351 -18.08 -6.64 17.50
C GLN A 351 -18.35 -7.81 16.55
N ALA A 352 -18.94 -7.56 15.39
CA ALA A 352 -19.22 -8.60 14.39
C ALA A 352 -17.92 -9.25 13.88
N LEU A 353 -16.87 -8.45 13.68
CA LEU A 353 -15.55 -8.93 13.28
C LEU A 353 -14.88 -9.76 14.38
N PHE A 354 -14.90 -9.30 15.63
CA PHE A 354 -14.40 -10.08 16.77
C PHE A 354 -15.14 -11.41 16.91
N LYS A 355 -16.48 -11.39 16.85
CA LYS A 355 -17.31 -12.60 16.87
C LYS A 355 -16.96 -13.57 15.74
N ARG A 356 -16.69 -13.05 14.52
CA ARG A 356 -16.31 -13.84 13.34
C ARG A 356 -15.03 -14.66 13.57
N TYR A 357 -14.07 -14.15 14.33
CA TYR A 357 -12.84 -14.89 14.63
C TYR A 357 -12.96 -15.77 15.88
N VAL A 358 -13.64 -15.31 16.92
CA VAL A 358 -13.88 -16.14 18.12
C VAL A 358 -14.70 -17.39 17.78
N GLN A 359 -15.66 -17.30 16.86
CA GLN A 359 -16.48 -18.45 16.47
C GLN A 359 -15.70 -19.57 15.76
N ILE A 360 -14.59 -19.28 15.08
CA ILE A 360 -13.75 -20.31 14.44
C ILE A 360 -12.50 -20.67 15.25
N GLY A 361 -12.11 -19.81 16.20
CA GLY A 361 -10.98 -20.03 17.10
C GLY A 361 -11.40 -20.64 18.44
N THR A 362 -11.06 -19.93 19.52
CA THR A 362 -11.21 -20.34 20.92
C THR A 362 -12.68 -20.64 21.28
N GLY A 363 -13.61 -19.90 20.69
CA GLY A 363 -15.05 -20.06 20.92
C GLY A 363 -15.72 -21.15 20.08
N SER A 364 -15.03 -21.86 19.19
CA SER A 364 -15.66 -22.76 18.20
C SER A 364 -16.61 -23.82 18.76
N LYS A 365 -16.37 -24.30 19.99
CA LYS A 365 -17.26 -25.25 20.67
C LYS A 365 -18.55 -24.63 21.23
N TRP A 366 -18.66 -23.30 21.22
CA TRP A 366 -19.76 -22.51 21.81
C TRP A 366 -20.62 -21.80 20.77
N PHE A 367 -20.30 -21.92 19.49
CA PHE A 367 -21.15 -21.41 18.41
C PHE A 367 -21.85 -22.56 17.67
N LYS A 368 -23.00 -22.23 17.09
CA LYS A 368 -23.71 -23.07 16.11
C LYS A 368 -24.21 -22.20 14.97
N ARG A 369 -24.23 -22.76 13.75
CA ARG A 369 -24.85 -22.14 12.58
C ARG A 369 -26.36 -22.36 12.60
N ASN A 370 -27.15 -21.32 12.33
CA ASN A 370 -28.60 -21.44 12.22
C ASN A 370 -29.01 -22.00 10.85
N SER A 371 -29.46 -23.26 10.77
CA SER A 371 -29.77 -23.92 9.49
C SER A 371 -30.91 -23.26 8.71
N ASN A 372 -31.80 -22.55 9.39
CA ASN A 372 -33.00 -21.94 8.80
C ASN A 372 -32.78 -20.51 8.29
N SER A 373 -31.62 -19.90 8.57
CA SER A 373 -31.33 -18.51 8.16
C SER A 373 -31.10 -18.35 6.65
N SER A 374 -30.62 -19.40 5.97
CA SER A 374 -30.39 -19.47 4.52
C SER A 374 -31.67 -19.44 3.67
N ASN A 375 -32.85 -19.55 4.29
CA ASN A 375 -34.14 -19.43 3.60
C ASN A 375 -34.55 -17.97 3.33
N SER A 376 -33.89 -17.00 3.97
CA SER A 376 -34.25 -15.57 3.89
C SER A 376 -33.39 -14.72 2.94
N GLY A 377 -32.48 -15.35 2.17
CA GLY A 377 -31.49 -14.62 1.36
C GLY A 377 -30.40 -13.91 2.19
N LYS A 378 -30.40 -14.07 3.52
CA LYS A 378 -29.39 -13.53 4.43
C LYS A 378 -28.26 -14.55 4.67
N PRO A 379 -27.01 -14.10 4.87
CA PRO A 379 -25.89 -14.98 5.18
C PRO A 379 -26.15 -15.79 6.46
N PRO A 380 -25.62 -17.03 6.54
CA PRO A 380 -25.85 -17.91 7.69
C PRO A 380 -25.38 -17.27 8.99
N GLN A 381 -26.28 -17.21 9.98
CA GLN A 381 -25.97 -16.58 11.27
C GLN A 381 -25.48 -17.58 12.30
N ALA A 382 -24.42 -17.20 13.03
CA ALA A 382 -23.91 -17.95 14.17
C ALA A 382 -24.56 -17.49 15.48
N THR A 383 -25.04 -18.43 16.28
CA THR A 383 -25.58 -18.19 17.63
C THR A 383 -24.73 -18.90 18.68
N ILE A 384 -24.61 -18.27 19.85
CA ILE A 384 -23.94 -18.89 21.02
C ILE A 384 -24.86 -19.98 21.56
N LYS A 385 -24.31 -21.12 21.93
CA LYS A 385 -25.03 -22.25 22.56
C LYS A 385 -24.55 -22.49 23.99
N GLY A 386 -25.40 -23.13 24.80
CA GLY A 386 -25.10 -23.48 26.18
C GLY A 386 -25.27 -22.33 27.18
N ASN A 387 -25.15 -22.65 28.46
CA ASN A 387 -25.15 -21.66 29.54
C ASN A 387 -23.73 -21.13 29.78
N LEU A 388 -23.50 -19.85 29.49
CA LEU A 388 -22.21 -19.21 29.66
C LEU A 388 -21.75 -19.12 31.12
N GLU A 389 -22.66 -19.09 32.09
CA GLU A 389 -22.29 -18.89 33.51
C GLU A 389 -21.39 -20.00 34.06
N ASN A 390 -21.45 -21.21 33.47
CA ASN A 390 -20.56 -22.32 33.80
C ASN A 390 -19.08 -22.04 33.46
N LEU A 391 -18.82 -21.13 32.52
CA LEU A 391 -17.47 -20.73 32.13
C LEU A 391 -16.84 -19.75 33.10
N LEU A 392 -17.62 -19.04 33.90
CA LEU A 392 -17.08 -18.01 34.79
C LEU A 392 -16.08 -18.57 35.81
N THR A 393 -16.23 -19.83 36.21
CA THR A 393 -15.30 -20.53 37.11
C THR A 393 -14.30 -21.42 36.38
N THR A 394 -14.66 -21.97 35.21
CA THR A 394 -13.86 -22.98 34.50
C THR A 394 -12.92 -22.40 33.44
N ASP A 395 -13.38 -21.41 32.67
CA ASP A 395 -12.56 -20.64 31.72
C ASP A 395 -13.05 -19.17 31.67
N PRO A 396 -12.65 -18.34 32.66
CA PRO A 396 -13.06 -16.94 32.73
C PRO A 396 -12.64 -16.11 31.50
N ARG A 397 -11.55 -16.48 30.82
CA ARG A 397 -11.10 -15.84 29.58
C ARG A 397 -12.14 -16.06 28.49
N LEU A 398 -12.51 -17.32 28.24
CA LEU A 398 -13.52 -17.66 27.25
C LEU A 398 -14.90 -17.06 27.61
N TYR A 399 -15.25 -17.01 28.89
CA TYR A 399 -16.46 -16.33 29.36
C TYR A 399 -16.54 -14.88 28.86
N TYR A 400 -15.54 -14.04 29.16
CA TYR A 400 -15.58 -12.63 28.76
C TYR A 400 -15.50 -12.43 27.25
N MET A 401 -14.75 -13.28 26.52
CA MET A 401 -14.76 -13.27 25.05
C MET A 401 -16.16 -13.55 24.49
N LEU A 402 -16.88 -14.54 25.03
CA LEU A 402 -18.24 -14.86 24.59
C LEU A 402 -19.26 -13.79 25.00
N ARG A 403 -19.09 -13.12 26.14
CA ARG A 403 -19.92 -11.96 26.53
C ARG A 403 -19.78 -10.81 25.52
N LEU A 404 -18.55 -10.51 25.08
CA LEU A 404 -18.29 -9.52 24.04
C LEU A 404 -18.92 -9.91 22.68
N CYS A 405 -19.20 -11.19 22.44
CA CYS A 405 -19.86 -11.66 21.21
C CYS A 405 -21.41 -11.63 21.28
N GLN A 406 -22.02 -11.28 22.41
CA GLN A 406 -23.48 -11.31 22.58
C GLN A 406 -24.18 -10.12 21.90
N PRO A 407 -25.38 -10.31 21.31
CA PRO A 407 -26.14 -9.21 20.72
C PRO A 407 -26.42 -8.07 21.69
N LYS A 408 -26.63 -6.86 21.17
CA LYS A 408 -26.93 -5.63 21.95
C LYS A 408 -25.83 -5.24 22.93
N LEU A 409 -24.58 -5.32 22.50
CA LEU A 409 -23.42 -4.87 23.27
C LEU A 409 -23.49 -3.35 23.47
N SER A 410 -23.54 -2.92 24.73
CA SER A 410 -23.42 -1.51 25.11
C SER A 410 -21.98 -1.18 25.48
N VAL A 411 -21.56 0.07 25.27
CA VAL A 411 -20.23 0.56 25.62
C VAL A 411 -19.89 0.29 27.09
N SER A 412 -20.85 0.51 27.99
CA SER A 412 -20.67 0.29 29.44
C SER A 412 -20.35 -1.17 29.78
N ASN A 413 -21.13 -2.12 29.24
CA ASN A 413 -20.89 -3.54 29.50
C ASN A 413 -19.61 -4.02 28.80
N ALA A 414 -19.36 -3.57 27.58
CA ALA A 414 -18.17 -3.91 26.80
C ALA A 414 -16.89 -3.46 27.51
N THR A 415 -16.88 -2.24 28.05
CA THR A 415 -15.78 -1.70 28.86
C THR A 415 -15.46 -2.62 30.04
N ASN A 416 -16.49 -2.98 30.81
CA ASN A 416 -16.32 -3.81 31.99
C ASN A 416 -15.77 -5.19 31.63
N TRP A 417 -16.25 -5.81 30.54
CA TRP A 417 -15.80 -7.13 30.11
C TRP A 417 -14.39 -7.12 29.51
N ILE A 418 -14.05 -6.11 28.70
CA ILE A 418 -12.69 -5.95 28.17
C ILE A 418 -11.70 -5.73 29.31
N LYS A 419 -12.04 -4.92 30.30
CA LYS A 419 -11.15 -4.68 31.46
C LYS A 419 -10.85 -5.99 32.20
N LYS A 420 -11.88 -6.77 32.53
CA LYS A 420 -11.71 -8.07 33.19
C LYS A 420 -10.93 -9.08 32.33
N LEU A 421 -11.21 -9.12 31.02
CA LEU A 421 -10.46 -9.96 30.09
C LEU A 421 -8.98 -9.56 30.03
N SER A 422 -8.71 -8.26 30.04
CA SER A 422 -7.36 -7.70 30.05
C SER A 422 -6.58 -8.12 31.30
N GLU A 423 -7.17 -7.94 32.48
CA GLU A 423 -6.59 -8.36 33.77
C GLU A 423 -6.22 -9.85 33.76
N ILE A 424 -7.07 -10.71 33.19
CA ILE A 424 -6.80 -12.15 33.05
C ILE A 424 -5.61 -12.40 32.11
N LEU A 425 -5.60 -11.77 30.93
CA LEU A 425 -4.55 -11.96 29.93
C LEU A 425 -3.19 -11.41 30.37
N ASP A 426 -3.17 -10.35 31.18
CA ASP A 426 -1.96 -9.78 31.76
C ASP A 426 -1.41 -10.64 32.91
N ALA A 427 -2.29 -11.19 33.75
CA ALA A 427 -1.88 -12.07 34.84
C ALA A 427 -1.29 -13.40 34.35
N LYS A 428 -1.68 -13.87 33.15
CA LYS A 428 -1.24 -15.16 32.59
C LYS A 428 -0.84 -15.04 31.12
N PRO A 429 0.41 -14.64 30.82
CA PRO A 429 0.89 -14.46 29.44
C PRO A 429 0.70 -15.69 28.53
N MET A 430 0.83 -16.91 29.06
CA MET A 430 0.59 -18.14 28.28
C MET A 430 -0.86 -18.24 27.76
N GLN A 431 -1.85 -17.72 28.51
CA GLN A 431 -3.24 -17.72 28.06
C GLN A 431 -3.50 -16.75 26.90
N ARG A 432 -2.61 -15.77 26.68
CA ARG A 432 -2.65 -14.88 25.51
C ARG A 432 -2.07 -15.56 24.27
N GLU A 433 -1.07 -16.43 24.44
CA GLU A 433 -0.46 -17.19 23.35
C GLU A 433 -1.36 -18.31 22.81
N ASP A 434 -2.37 -18.71 23.57
CA ASP A 434 -3.43 -19.63 23.13
C ASP A 434 -4.40 -18.99 22.13
N LEU A 435 -4.49 -17.65 22.10
CA LEU A 435 -5.39 -16.94 21.18
C LEU A 435 -4.81 -16.96 19.77
N THR A 436 -5.68 -17.09 18.77
CA THR A 436 -5.25 -16.95 17.38
C THR A 436 -4.83 -15.49 17.10
N PRO A 437 -3.91 -15.24 16.15
CA PRO A 437 -3.54 -13.87 15.76
C PRO A 437 -4.76 -12.99 15.43
N GLN A 438 -5.77 -13.55 14.77
CA GLN A 438 -6.98 -12.85 14.34
C GLN A 438 -7.90 -12.49 15.52
N GLU A 439 -8.03 -13.36 16.52
CA GLU A 439 -8.75 -13.04 17.77
C GLU A 439 -8.06 -11.90 18.52
N VAL A 440 -6.72 -11.88 18.51
CA VAL A 440 -5.93 -10.81 19.14
C VAL A 440 -6.13 -9.49 18.40
N ASP A 441 -5.97 -9.47 17.07
CA ASP A 441 -6.12 -8.23 16.29
C ASP A 441 -7.52 -7.62 16.43
N SER A 442 -8.56 -8.45 16.25
CA SER A 442 -9.96 -7.98 16.33
C SER A 442 -10.38 -7.58 17.75
N LEU A 443 -9.82 -8.20 18.80
CA LEU A 443 -10.00 -7.74 20.18
C LEU A 443 -9.34 -6.37 20.39
N GLY A 444 -8.16 -6.16 19.80
CA GLY A 444 -7.46 -4.89 19.82
C GLY A 444 -8.25 -3.77 19.15
N GLU A 445 -8.80 -4.04 17.97
CA GLU A 445 -9.67 -3.12 17.24
C GLU A 445 -10.93 -2.75 18.05
N LEU A 446 -11.60 -3.76 18.60
CA LEU A 446 -12.76 -3.55 19.47
C LEU A 446 -12.41 -2.71 20.72
N ALA A 447 -11.25 -2.95 21.33
CA ALA A 447 -10.77 -2.17 22.46
C ALA A 447 -10.43 -0.71 22.11
N ILE A 448 -9.83 -0.46 20.93
CA ILE A 448 -9.58 0.90 20.42
C ILE A 448 -10.89 1.66 20.28
N ILE A 449 -11.91 1.04 19.67
CA ILE A 449 -13.22 1.66 19.43
C ILE A 449 -13.93 1.95 20.76
N ILE A 450 -13.99 0.99 21.68
CA ILE A 450 -14.61 1.20 23.00
C ILE A 450 -13.91 2.32 23.76
N GLY A 451 -12.57 2.32 23.77
CA GLY A 451 -11.80 3.39 24.41
C GLY A 451 -12.07 4.75 23.79
N PHE A 452 -12.13 4.83 22.46
CA PHE A 452 -12.47 6.06 21.75
C PHE A 452 -13.87 6.57 22.11
N ILE A 453 -14.88 5.69 22.17
CA ILE A 453 -16.25 6.10 22.53
C ILE A 453 -16.31 6.60 23.98
N GLN A 454 -15.54 6.01 24.90
CA GLN A 454 -15.43 6.48 26.28
C GLN A 454 -14.75 7.85 26.36
N ASP A 455 -13.68 8.06 25.59
CA ASP A 455 -13.00 9.34 25.48
C ASP A 455 -13.97 10.42 24.97
N VAL A 456 -14.73 10.15 23.91
CA VAL A 456 -15.78 11.05 23.39
C VAL A 456 -16.85 11.33 24.45
N SER A 457 -17.35 10.30 25.13
CA SER A 457 -18.39 10.42 26.17
C SER A 457 -17.92 11.20 27.40
N SER A 458 -16.60 11.26 27.64
CA SER A 458 -16.02 12.02 28.74
C SER A 458 -15.99 13.54 28.46
N VAL A 459 -16.01 13.92 27.18
CA VAL A 459 -16.00 15.31 26.70
C VAL A 459 -17.42 15.80 26.37
N PHE A 460 -18.25 14.92 25.81
CA PHE A 460 -19.60 15.24 25.38
C PHE A 460 -20.63 14.27 25.96
N PRO A 461 -21.78 14.76 26.48
CA PRO A 461 -22.91 13.90 26.80
C PRO A 461 -23.55 13.42 25.50
N LEU A 462 -23.24 12.19 25.08
CA LEU A 462 -23.80 11.62 23.86
C LEU A 462 -25.29 11.26 24.05
N PRO A 463 -26.18 11.64 23.13
CA PRO A 463 -27.58 11.21 23.15
C PRO A 463 -27.69 9.71 22.85
N PRO A 464 -28.82 9.06 23.17
CA PRO A 464 -29.03 7.65 22.81
C PRO A 464 -29.04 7.47 21.28
N PHE A 465 -28.66 6.27 20.84
CA PHE A 465 -28.77 5.87 19.44
C PHE A 465 -30.19 6.07 18.93
N SER A 466 -30.33 6.70 17.76
CA SER A 466 -31.63 6.96 17.13
C SER A 466 -31.56 6.67 15.63
N LYS A 467 -32.70 6.23 15.08
CA LYS A 467 -32.92 6.01 13.64
C LYS A 467 -34.02 6.93 13.10
N ALA A 468 -34.20 8.09 13.72
CA ALA A 468 -35.24 9.04 13.30
C ALA A 468 -35.04 9.47 11.84
N LYS A 469 -36.12 9.85 11.16
CA LYS A 469 -36.10 10.27 9.73
C LYS A 469 -35.09 11.39 9.41
N GLU A 470 -34.73 12.19 10.41
CA GLU A 470 -33.79 13.31 10.28
C GLU A 470 -32.32 12.86 10.38
N GLN A 471 -32.01 11.58 10.62
CA GLN A 471 -30.64 11.04 10.76
C GLN A 471 -30.34 10.06 9.63
N THR A 472 -29.58 10.50 8.63
CA THR A 472 -29.52 9.81 7.33
C THR A 472 -28.31 8.89 7.16
N PHE A 473 -27.25 9.01 7.97
CA PHE A 473 -26.02 8.23 7.74
C PHE A 473 -26.23 6.73 7.94
N VAL A 474 -26.75 6.31 9.10
CA VAL A 474 -26.95 4.88 9.41
C VAL A 474 -27.92 4.22 8.43
N SER A 475 -28.97 4.93 8.01
CA SER A 475 -29.95 4.41 7.04
C SER A 475 -29.37 4.30 5.63
N LYS A 476 -28.66 5.34 5.14
CA LYS A 476 -27.94 5.29 3.85
C LYS A 476 -26.85 4.21 3.86
N TRP A 477 -26.16 4.03 4.99
CA TRP A 477 -25.17 2.96 5.18
C TRP A 477 -25.80 1.57 5.08
N GLU A 478 -26.87 1.31 5.84
CA GLU A 478 -27.58 0.02 5.81
C GLU A 478 -28.13 -0.29 4.40
N GLN A 479 -28.59 0.73 3.67
CA GLN A 479 -29.05 0.61 2.29
C GLN A 479 -27.90 0.22 1.34
N LEU A 480 -26.75 0.89 1.43
CA LEU A 480 -25.57 0.58 0.63
C LEU A 480 -25.00 -0.81 0.94
N GLU A 481 -24.94 -1.18 2.23
CA GLU A 481 -24.52 -2.53 2.62
C GLU A 481 -25.46 -3.61 2.09
N THR A 482 -26.78 -3.36 2.08
CA THR A 482 -27.76 -4.30 1.53
C THR A 482 -27.57 -4.47 0.02
N GLU A 483 -27.29 -3.38 -0.70
CA GLU A 483 -27.00 -3.39 -2.14
C GLU A 483 -25.74 -4.20 -2.46
N LEU A 484 -24.62 -3.90 -1.80
CA LEU A 484 -23.34 -4.58 -2.05
C LEU A 484 -23.38 -6.07 -1.64
N ASN A 485 -24.02 -6.40 -0.51
CA ASN A 485 -24.19 -7.79 -0.10
C ASN A 485 -25.09 -8.59 -1.05
N GLY A 486 -26.03 -7.93 -1.76
CA GLY A 486 -26.91 -8.58 -2.73
C GLY A 486 -26.21 -9.03 -4.02
N VAL A 487 -25.03 -8.46 -4.32
CA VAL A 487 -24.29 -8.75 -5.57
C VAL A 487 -23.01 -9.56 -5.35
N LYS A 488 -22.46 -9.63 -4.13
CA LYS A 488 -21.15 -10.27 -3.88
C LYS A 488 -21.03 -11.73 -4.32
N ASP A 489 -22.12 -12.50 -4.31
CA ASP A 489 -22.10 -13.91 -4.73
C ASP A 489 -22.13 -14.08 -6.27
N GLN A 490 -22.29 -12.98 -7.02
CA GLN A 490 -22.30 -12.99 -8.48
C GLN A 490 -20.90 -12.73 -9.08
N ILE A 491 -19.92 -12.31 -8.27
CA ILE A 491 -18.57 -12.04 -8.75
C ILE A 491 -17.78 -13.34 -8.93
N ASP A 492 -17.08 -13.44 -10.06
CA ASP A 492 -16.15 -14.54 -10.33
C ASP A 492 -14.72 -14.03 -10.47
N LEU A 493 -13.92 -14.23 -9.42
CA LEU A 493 -12.48 -13.91 -9.39
C LEU A 493 -11.61 -15.17 -9.45
N ARG A 494 -12.18 -16.35 -9.71
CA ARG A 494 -11.47 -17.63 -9.58
C ARG A 494 -10.24 -17.72 -10.48
N ASP A 495 -10.21 -16.99 -11.59
CA ASP A 495 -9.03 -16.89 -12.45
C ASP A 495 -7.85 -16.14 -11.80
N PHE A 496 -8.08 -15.35 -10.77
CA PHE A 496 -7.03 -14.62 -10.06
C PHE A 496 -6.73 -15.18 -8.68
N VAL A 497 -7.75 -15.68 -7.96
CA VAL A 497 -7.65 -15.96 -6.53
C VAL A 497 -7.65 -17.44 -6.15
N VAL A 498 -7.61 -18.35 -7.12
CA VAL A 498 -7.66 -19.81 -6.84
C VAL A 498 -6.39 -20.51 -7.35
N PRO A 499 -5.65 -21.21 -6.46
CA PRO A 499 -5.74 -21.15 -4.99
C PRO A 499 -5.46 -19.73 -4.48
N ILE A 500 -5.78 -19.41 -3.21
CA ILE A 500 -5.63 -18.04 -2.67
C ILE A 500 -4.20 -17.50 -2.87
N ASP A 501 -3.20 -18.37 -2.74
CA ASP A 501 -1.79 -18.03 -2.95
C ASP A 501 -1.45 -17.68 -4.41
N ASN A 502 -2.35 -17.92 -5.37
CA ASN A 502 -2.22 -17.42 -6.73
C ASN A 502 -2.16 -15.88 -6.78
N LEU A 503 -2.74 -15.19 -5.78
CA LEU A 503 -2.59 -13.74 -5.62
C LEU A 503 -1.12 -13.30 -5.49
N LEU A 504 -0.22 -14.18 -5.04
CA LEU A 504 1.21 -13.89 -4.89
C LEU A 504 1.98 -13.95 -6.21
N GLU A 505 1.38 -14.52 -7.26
CA GLU A 505 2.00 -14.55 -8.58
C GLU A 505 1.91 -13.17 -9.26
N PRO A 506 2.89 -12.80 -10.11
CA PRO A 506 2.93 -11.48 -10.75
C PRO A 506 1.61 -11.13 -11.48
N GLY A 507 1.05 -9.96 -11.18
CA GLY A 507 -0.15 -9.42 -11.82
C GLY A 507 -1.49 -10.03 -11.37
N MET A 508 -1.50 -11.10 -10.56
CA MET A 508 -2.75 -11.76 -10.13
C MET A 508 -3.53 -10.92 -9.12
N ALA A 509 -2.84 -10.34 -8.13
CA ALA A 509 -3.46 -9.43 -7.16
C ALA A 509 -4.06 -8.18 -7.85
N GLU A 510 -3.30 -7.55 -8.73
CA GLU A 510 -3.76 -6.38 -9.51
C GLU A 510 -4.97 -6.75 -10.38
N GLY A 511 -4.91 -7.88 -11.09
CA GLY A 511 -6.02 -8.38 -11.92
C GLY A 511 -7.29 -8.68 -11.11
N ALA A 512 -7.16 -9.25 -9.91
CA ALA A 512 -8.27 -9.50 -9.00
C ALA A 512 -8.95 -8.19 -8.57
N LEU A 513 -8.16 -7.21 -8.13
CA LEU A 513 -8.65 -5.92 -7.66
C LEU A 513 -9.32 -5.12 -8.79
N LYS A 514 -8.73 -5.11 -9.98
CA LYS A 514 -9.31 -4.45 -11.17
C LYS A 514 -10.64 -5.07 -11.57
N SER A 515 -10.73 -6.40 -11.54
CA SER A 515 -11.97 -7.12 -11.85
C SER A 515 -13.06 -6.87 -10.81
N LEU A 516 -12.68 -6.77 -9.53
CA LEU A 516 -13.59 -6.40 -8.44
C LEU A 516 -14.15 -4.99 -8.59
N ASP A 517 -13.33 -4.04 -9.01
CA ASP A 517 -13.73 -2.65 -9.19
C ASP A 517 -14.65 -2.47 -10.40
N GLN A 518 -14.32 -3.13 -11.52
CA GLN A 518 -15.17 -3.19 -12.70
C GLN A 518 -16.53 -3.83 -12.37
N PHE A 519 -16.53 -4.99 -11.71
CA PHE A 519 -17.76 -5.68 -11.31
C PHE A 519 -18.66 -4.78 -10.45
N THR A 520 -18.07 -4.08 -9.48
CA THR A 520 -18.82 -3.16 -8.62
C THR A 520 -19.43 -2.04 -9.45
N SER A 521 -18.64 -1.39 -10.31
CA SER A 521 -19.10 -0.30 -11.18
C SER A 521 -20.25 -0.72 -12.09
N GLU A 522 -20.19 -1.93 -12.65
CA GLU A 522 -21.25 -2.48 -13.49
C GLU A 522 -22.56 -2.68 -12.71
N LYS A 523 -22.48 -3.22 -11.48
CA LYS A 523 -23.65 -3.59 -10.66
C LYS A 523 -24.28 -2.42 -9.91
N THR A 524 -23.50 -1.45 -9.45
CA THR A 524 -23.96 -0.37 -8.55
C THR A 524 -23.89 1.02 -9.19
N GLY A 525 -23.23 1.13 -10.35
CA GLY A 525 -23.06 2.37 -11.10
C GLY A 525 -21.82 3.19 -10.72
N SER A 526 -21.01 2.75 -9.75
CA SER A 526 -19.75 3.41 -9.34
C SER A 526 -18.81 2.42 -8.62
N THR A 527 -17.54 2.79 -8.40
CA THR A 527 -16.58 1.95 -7.66
C THR A 527 -16.93 1.87 -6.18
N MET A 528 -16.44 0.84 -5.49
CA MET A 528 -16.68 0.67 -4.05
C MET A 528 -16.17 1.88 -3.24
N GLY A 529 -15.02 2.44 -3.62
CA GLY A 529 -14.44 3.59 -2.95
C GLY A 529 -15.33 4.85 -3.07
N TYR A 530 -15.77 5.17 -4.28
CA TYR A 530 -16.63 6.33 -4.49
C TYR A 530 -18.01 6.18 -3.85
N LEU A 531 -18.58 4.97 -3.79
CA LEU A 531 -19.86 4.75 -3.12
C LEU A 531 -19.82 5.21 -1.64
N TYR A 532 -18.74 4.90 -0.93
CA TYR A 532 -18.56 5.33 0.46
C TYR A 532 -18.14 6.80 0.57
N GLN A 533 -17.36 7.32 -0.37
CA GLN A 533 -17.00 8.73 -0.42
C GLN A 533 -18.24 9.62 -0.65
N ASP A 534 -19.07 9.28 -1.62
CA ASP A 534 -20.32 9.97 -1.92
C ASP A 534 -21.28 9.89 -0.74
N LEU A 535 -21.42 8.72 -0.10
CA LEU A 535 -22.25 8.57 1.09
C LEU A 535 -21.84 9.55 2.20
N ILE A 536 -20.53 9.69 2.46
CA ILE A 536 -20.01 10.63 3.46
C ILE A 536 -20.35 12.08 3.10
N GLU A 537 -20.05 12.51 1.87
CA GLU A 537 -20.28 13.90 1.46
C GLU A 537 -21.77 14.22 1.41
N ASP A 538 -22.61 13.32 0.89
CA ASP A 538 -24.07 13.47 0.88
C ASP A 538 -24.63 13.60 2.30
N CYS A 539 -24.14 12.81 3.27
CA CYS A 539 -24.57 12.92 4.66
C CYS A 539 -24.11 14.22 5.34
N LEU A 540 -22.91 14.71 5.03
CA LEU A 540 -22.44 16.01 5.53
C LEU A 540 -23.25 17.17 4.94
N SER A 541 -23.60 17.09 3.65
CA SER A 541 -24.49 18.05 2.99
C SER A 541 -25.90 18.03 3.57
N ASP A 542 -26.49 16.84 3.77
CA ASP A 542 -27.81 16.70 4.44
C ASP A 542 -27.80 17.37 5.82
N LEU A 543 -26.74 17.13 6.61
CA LEU A 543 -26.60 17.69 7.94
C LEU A 543 -26.53 19.23 7.91
N ALA A 544 -25.81 19.80 6.94
CA ALA A 544 -25.74 21.24 6.73
C ALA A 544 -27.09 21.83 6.28
N GLU A 545 -27.79 21.17 5.35
CA GLU A 545 -29.11 21.60 4.91
C GLU A 545 -30.15 21.55 6.03
N GLN A 546 -30.12 20.52 6.87
CA GLN A 546 -31.01 20.42 8.02
C GLN A 546 -30.75 21.54 9.01
N TYR A 547 -29.49 21.85 9.28
CA TYR A 547 -29.11 22.97 10.11
C TYR A 547 -29.66 24.30 9.55
N GLU A 548 -29.46 24.57 8.26
CA GLU A 548 -29.99 25.77 7.61
C GLU A 548 -31.52 25.81 7.63
N LYS A 549 -32.22 24.70 7.35
CA LYS A 549 -33.69 24.61 7.43
C LYS A 549 -34.21 24.93 8.83
N ILE A 550 -33.53 24.46 9.88
CA ILE A 550 -33.93 24.74 11.28
C ILE A 550 -33.62 26.19 11.65
N LYS A 551 -32.51 26.73 11.16
CA LYS A 551 -32.12 28.14 11.36
C LYS A 551 -33.07 29.11 10.66
N THR A 552 -33.43 28.86 9.40
CA THR A 552 -34.39 29.70 8.64
C THR A 552 -35.82 29.59 9.19
N LYS A 553 -36.20 28.42 9.74
CA LYS A 553 -37.47 28.27 10.48
C LYS A 553 -37.51 29.08 11.79
N SER A 554 -36.36 29.52 12.31
CA SER A 554 -36.28 30.35 13.52
C SER A 554 -36.53 31.86 13.29
N GLU A 555 -36.71 32.33 12.05
CA GLU A 555 -36.97 33.76 11.78
C GLU A 555 -38.37 34.07 11.23
N GLN A 556 -39.20 33.08 10.86
CA GLN A 556 -40.53 33.38 10.28
C GLN A 556 -41.77 32.65 10.81
N GLU A 557 -41.71 31.63 11.68
CA GLU A 557 -42.96 30.92 12.07
C GLU A 557 -43.14 30.69 13.58
N LEU A 558 -43.41 31.78 14.28
CA LEU A 558 -44.37 31.78 15.39
C LEU A 558 -45.78 32.02 14.82
N LYS A 559 -46.29 31.10 13.99
CA LYS A 559 -47.72 30.75 13.77
C LYS A 559 -47.92 29.97 12.46
N ALA A 560 -48.55 28.80 12.61
CA ALA A 560 -49.24 27.99 11.61
C ALA A 560 -48.38 27.21 10.59
N GLU A 561 -48.19 25.91 10.81
CA GLU A 561 -48.94 24.86 10.10
C GLU A 561 -48.61 23.45 10.63
N LYS A 562 -49.59 22.54 10.54
CA LYS A 562 -49.45 21.11 10.87
C LYS A 562 -48.51 20.43 9.87
N PRO A 563 -47.65 19.48 10.28
CA PRO A 563 -46.82 18.75 9.34
C PRO A 563 -47.70 17.79 8.52
N THR A 564 -47.89 18.11 7.25
CA THR A 564 -48.38 17.16 6.23
C THR A 564 -47.17 16.36 5.73
N PRO A 565 -47.22 15.03 5.66
CA PRO A 565 -46.08 14.22 5.27
C PRO A 565 -45.80 14.38 3.77
N SER A 566 -44.70 15.03 3.40
CA SER A 566 -44.17 14.93 2.03
C SER A 566 -43.70 13.50 1.81
N ALA A 567 -44.34 12.81 0.86
CA ALA A 567 -43.92 11.50 0.40
C ALA A 567 -42.52 11.60 -0.22
N GLU A 568 -41.51 11.03 0.45
CA GLU A 568 -40.28 10.64 -0.20
C GLU A 568 -40.63 9.63 -1.29
N THR A 569 -40.51 10.05 -2.54
CA THR A 569 -40.56 9.15 -3.68
C THR A 569 -39.43 8.15 -3.49
N SER A 570 -39.77 6.90 -3.21
CA SER A 570 -38.80 5.82 -3.09
C SER A 570 -38.16 5.63 -4.47
N GLN A 571 -37.01 6.27 -4.73
CA GLN A 571 -36.27 6.06 -5.98
C GLN A 571 -35.99 4.57 -6.14
N SER A 572 -36.29 4.03 -7.32
CA SER A 572 -36.02 2.63 -7.60
C SER A 572 -34.51 2.36 -7.59
N ALA A 573 -34.12 1.10 -7.37
CA ALA A 573 -32.69 0.72 -7.40
C ALA A 573 -32.05 1.04 -8.77
N GLU A 574 -32.82 0.92 -9.86
CA GLU A 574 -32.39 1.22 -11.23
C GLU A 574 -32.15 2.71 -11.44
N ASP A 575 -33.06 3.56 -10.95
CA ASP A 575 -32.90 5.03 -11.02
C ASP A 575 -31.64 5.50 -10.30
N ARG A 576 -31.37 4.92 -9.11
CA ARG A 576 -30.15 5.22 -8.33
C ARG A 576 -28.88 4.83 -9.07
N VAL A 577 -28.84 3.64 -9.66
CA VAL A 577 -27.68 3.18 -10.45
C VAL A 577 -27.48 4.09 -11.66
N GLN A 578 -28.56 4.52 -12.33
CA GLN A 578 -28.48 5.42 -13.47
C GLN A 578 -27.98 6.83 -13.07
N GLN A 579 -28.44 7.36 -11.94
CA GLN A 579 -27.94 8.63 -11.39
C GLN A 579 -26.45 8.56 -11.06
N ARG A 580 -25.99 7.48 -10.41
CA ARG A 580 -24.56 7.27 -10.13
C ARG A 580 -23.74 7.20 -11.41
N ARG A 581 -24.21 6.49 -12.44
CA ARG A 581 -23.56 6.44 -13.77
C ARG A 581 -23.51 7.81 -14.44
N GLN A 582 -24.50 8.68 -14.24
CA GLN A 582 -24.46 10.06 -14.72
C GLN A 582 -23.45 10.90 -13.93
N LYS A 583 -23.44 10.78 -12.60
CA LYS A 583 -22.46 11.45 -11.71
C LYS A 583 -21.03 11.06 -12.07
N GLU A 584 -20.78 9.79 -12.37
CA GLU A 584 -19.48 9.26 -12.80
C GLU A 584 -18.97 9.91 -14.09
N LYS A 585 -19.86 10.13 -15.08
CA LYS A 585 -19.49 10.80 -16.35
C LYS A 585 -19.03 12.24 -16.16
N THR A 586 -19.48 12.89 -15.09
CA THR A 586 -19.16 14.29 -14.76
C THR A 586 -18.04 14.41 -13.72
N ARG A 587 -17.48 13.30 -13.25
CA ARG A 587 -16.49 13.28 -12.17
C ARG A 587 -15.10 13.68 -12.71
N PRO A 588 -14.35 14.56 -12.01
CA PRO A 588 -12.96 14.85 -12.35
C PRO A 588 -12.10 13.58 -12.28
N PRO A 589 -11.02 13.45 -13.06
CA PRO A 589 -10.19 12.23 -13.11
C PRO A 589 -9.35 11.94 -11.85
N HIS A 590 -9.70 12.50 -10.67
CA HIS A 590 -9.01 12.24 -9.41
C HIS A 590 -9.43 10.89 -8.80
N SER A 591 -8.50 10.02 -8.40
CA SER A 591 -8.82 8.75 -7.73
C SER A 591 -9.53 8.96 -6.38
N SER A 592 -10.46 8.08 -6.02
CA SER A 592 -10.99 8.04 -4.66
C SER A 592 -9.84 7.68 -3.71
N ILE A 593 -9.83 8.27 -2.52
CA ILE A 593 -8.90 7.89 -1.45
C ILE A 593 -9.09 6.45 -0.94
N TYR A 594 -10.12 5.75 -1.45
CA TYR A 594 -10.46 4.36 -1.15
C TYR A 594 -10.36 3.44 -2.38
N ASP A 595 -9.78 3.91 -3.49
CA ASP A 595 -9.69 3.12 -4.72
C ASP A 595 -8.87 1.84 -4.50
N ILE A 596 -9.38 0.76 -5.11
CA ILE A 596 -8.83 -0.60 -4.96
C ILE A 596 -8.05 -1.06 -6.18
N ALA A 597 -8.38 -0.54 -7.37
CA ALA A 597 -7.55 -0.64 -8.55
C ALA A 597 -6.57 0.54 -8.58
N THR A 598 -5.33 0.33 -9.01
CA THR A 598 -4.33 1.40 -9.06
C THR A 598 -4.73 2.44 -10.12
N PRO A 599 -4.93 3.71 -9.71
CA PRO A 599 -4.10 4.77 -10.27
C PRO A 599 -3.48 5.67 -9.18
N ALA A 600 -2.27 6.14 -9.49
CA ALA A 600 -1.53 7.26 -8.91
C ALA A 600 -1.83 7.64 -7.45
N GLU A 601 -0.81 7.43 -6.62
CA GLU A 601 -0.61 7.95 -5.27
C GLU A 601 -1.33 9.26 -4.94
N THR A 602 -2.57 9.16 -4.49
CA THR A 602 -3.21 10.15 -3.64
C THR A 602 -2.77 9.91 -2.19
N SER A 603 -1.49 10.19 -1.91
CA SER A 603 -1.09 10.40 -0.51
C SER A 603 -1.69 11.72 -0.09
N GLY A 604 -2.36 11.77 1.08
CA GLY A 604 -1.66 12.62 2.01
C GLY A 604 -2.12 13.13 3.33
N THR A 605 -1.31 14.09 3.82
CA THR A 605 -1.56 15.05 4.91
C THR A 605 -0.28 15.85 5.33
N GLU A 606 -0.46 17.16 5.49
CA GLU A 606 0.11 18.21 6.38
C GLU A 606 1.20 17.87 7.39
N GLU A 607 2.05 18.89 7.51
CA GLU A 607 2.80 19.44 8.65
C GLU A 607 3.76 18.52 9.38
N GLN A 608 5.04 18.68 9.06
CA GLN A 608 6.13 18.07 9.81
C GLN A 608 6.86 19.17 10.56
N ALA A 609 7.00 19.01 11.87
CA ALA A 609 7.80 19.87 12.73
C ALA A 609 9.29 19.45 12.75
N PRO A 610 10.22 20.34 13.17
CA PRO A 610 11.64 20.19 12.85
C PRO A 610 12.29 18.84 13.29
N PRO A 611 13.04 18.10 12.44
CA PRO A 611 13.86 16.89 12.72
C PRO A 611 14.84 16.88 13.92
N GLN A 612 14.29 16.79 15.11
CA GLN A 612 15.06 16.68 16.34
C GLN A 612 16.03 15.47 16.33
N ASN A 613 17.33 15.70 16.55
CA ASN A 613 18.29 14.61 16.74
C ASN A 613 18.11 13.99 18.12
N PHE A 614 17.70 12.73 18.18
CA PHE A 614 17.61 11.97 19.43
C PHE A 614 18.90 11.20 19.68
N LYS A 615 19.60 11.50 20.78
CA LYS A 615 20.68 10.64 21.27
C LYS A 615 20.06 9.42 21.95
N VAL A 616 20.25 8.26 21.34
CA VAL A 616 19.76 6.97 21.86
C VAL A 616 20.92 6.00 22.00
N ASP A 617 20.79 5.02 22.88
CA ASP A 617 21.77 3.94 22.99
C ASP A 617 21.67 2.96 21.80
N PRO A 618 22.71 2.16 21.53
CA PRO A 618 22.75 1.27 20.37
C PRO A 618 21.58 0.29 20.28
N SER A 619 21.02 -0.16 21.42
CA SER A 619 19.88 -1.09 21.39
C SER A 619 18.61 -0.43 20.87
N THR A 620 18.37 0.83 21.23
CA THR A 620 17.25 1.63 20.71
C THR A 620 17.42 1.95 19.23
N ALA A 621 18.64 2.30 18.82
CA ALA A 621 18.94 2.52 17.40
C ALA A 621 18.67 1.27 16.55
N GLU A 622 19.11 0.09 17.01
CA GLU A 622 18.88 -1.19 16.33
C GLU A 622 17.38 -1.51 16.15
N ILE A 623 16.54 -1.18 17.14
CA ILE A 623 15.09 -1.38 17.04
C ILE A 623 14.48 -0.51 15.93
N PHE A 624 14.81 0.78 15.88
CA PHE A 624 14.33 1.66 14.82
C PHE A 624 14.93 1.29 13.46
N LEU A 625 16.20 0.87 13.40
CA LEU A 625 16.80 0.34 12.18
C LEU A 625 16.02 -0.87 11.66
N ARG A 626 15.60 -1.81 12.52
CA ARG A 626 14.75 -2.93 12.10
C ARG A 626 13.37 -2.50 11.62
N LEU A 627 12.76 -1.50 12.27
CA LEU A 627 11.48 -0.94 11.85
C LEU A 627 11.56 -0.27 10.46
N PHE A 628 12.67 0.40 10.15
CA PHE A 628 12.86 1.16 8.91
C PHE A 628 13.64 0.41 7.81
N ASN A 629 14.24 -0.73 8.10
CA ASN A 629 14.98 -1.58 7.14
C ASN A 629 14.04 -2.07 6.02
N ARG A 630 14.39 -1.91 4.75
CA ARG A 630 13.53 -2.31 3.62
C ARG A 630 13.96 -3.55 2.85
N SER A 631 14.57 -4.52 3.53
CA SER A 631 14.51 -5.89 3.02
C SER A 631 13.05 -6.37 2.94
N GLN A 632 12.71 -7.16 1.90
CA GLN A 632 11.40 -7.83 1.80
C GLN A 632 11.07 -8.68 3.03
N ILE A 633 12.11 -9.08 3.79
CA ILE A 633 12.01 -9.84 5.04
C ILE A 633 12.55 -8.98 6.19
N ARG A 634 11.67 -8.19 6.79
CA ARG A 634 12.03 -7.47 8.03
C ARG A 634 12.07 -8.45 9.20
N SER A 635 13.14 -8.38 9.99
CA SER A 635 13.26 -9.16 11.21
C SER A 635 12.20 -8.71 12.23
N PRO A 636 11.53 -9.64 12.94
CA PRO A 636 10.59 -9.29 13.99
C PRO A 636 11.21 -8.35 15.02
N VAL A 637 10.43 -7.38 15.47
CA VAL A 637 10.79 -6.49 16.58
C VAL A 637 9.95 -6.89 17.78
N SER A 638 10.59 -7.27 18.90
CA SER A 638 9.83 -7.56 20.12
C SER A 638 9.15 -6.29 20.63
N TRP A 639 7.90 -6.44 21.07
CA TRP A 639 7.09 -5.35 21.61
C TRP A 639 7.76 -4.69 22.80
N ALA A 640 8.33 -5.49 23.70
CA ALA A 640 9.03 -4.97 24.87
C ALA A 640 10.25 -4.13 24.48
N ALA A 641 11.00 -4.53 23.44
CA ALA A 641 12.11 -3.73 22.95
C ALA A 641 11.64 -2.45 22.22
N PHE A 642 10.54 -2.51 21.48
CA PHE A 642 9.91 -1.33 20.89
C PHE A 642 9.42 -0.35 21.97
N GLU A 643 8.70 -0.83 22.97
CA GLU A 643 8.20 -0.03 24.09
C GLU A 643 9.35 0.62 24.88
N ALA A 644 10.39 -0.15 25.19
CA ALA A 644 11.60 0.37 25.83
C ALA A 644 12.31 1.42 24.97
N ALA A 645 12.39 1.20 23.65
CA ALA A 645 12.97 2.15 22.70
C ALA A 645 12.17 3.46 22.65
N MET A 646 10.84 3.39 22.61
CA MET A 646 9.96 4.56 22.66
C MET A 646 10.08 5.31 23.99
N GLY A 647 10.12 4.60 25.12
CA GLY A 647 10.31 5.21 26.44
C GLY A 647 11.65 5.93 26.58
N LYS A 648 12.73 5.35 26.02
CA LYS A 648 14.06 5.99 25.96
C LYS A 648 14.10 7.24 25.06
N LEU A 649 13.23 7.32 24.06
CA LEU A 649 13.00 8.54 23.27
C LEU A 649 12.17 9.60 24.03
N GLY A 650 11.78 9.32 25.28
CA GLY A 650 11.00 10.22 26.12
C GLY A 650 9.50 10.13 25.91
N PHE A 651 9.01 9.20 25.07
CA PHE A 651 7.57 8.98 24.95
C PHE A 651 7.00 8.48 26.28
N SER A 652 5.85 9.02 26.65
CA SER A 652 5.04 8.45 27.71
C SER A 652 4.18 7.34 27.11
N VAL A 653 4.29 6.14 27.65
CA VAL A 653 3.56 4.97 27.19
C VAL A 653 2.39 4.74 28.13
N PHE A 654 1.17 4.85 27.61
CA PHE A 654 -0.03 4.60 28.39
C PHE A 654 -0.72 3.33 27.89
N PRO A 655 -0.80 2.27 28.72
CA PRO A 655 -1.74 1.19 28.45
C PRO A 655 -3.16 1.75 28.62
N LYS A 656 -3.99 1.63 27.59
CA LYS A 656 -5.41 2.01 27.69
C LYS A 656 -6.23 0.84 28.26
N TYR A 657 -6.68 -0.03 27.38
CA TYR A 657 -7.43 -1.23 27.72
C TYR A 657 -6.75 -2.43 27.06
N GLY A 658 -6.43 -3.44 27.87
CA GLY A 658 -5.78 -4.65 27.40
C GLY A 658 -4.44 -4.38 26.75
N SER A 659 -4.26 -4.97 25.57
CA SER A 659 -3.02 -4.88 24.79
C SER A 659 -2.93 -3.62 23.92
N VAL A 660 -3.73 -2.58 24.18
CA VAL A 660 -3.70 -1.31 23.42
C VAL A 660 -2.86 -0.26 24.16
N TYR A 661 -1.91 0.33 23.45
CA TYR A 661 -0.98 1.31 24.00
C TYR A 661 -1.04 2.60 23.18
N THR A 662 -1.13 3.73 23.87
CA THR A 662 -0.98 5.05 23.26
C THR A 662 0.38 5.63 23.65
N PHE A 663 1.13 6.06 22.64
CA PHE A 663 2.43 6.68 22.79
C PHE A 663 2.28 8.18 22.66
N TYR A 664 2.54 8.91 23.74
CA TYR A 664 2.50 10.37 23.75
C TYR A 664 3.92 10.91 23.63
N PRO A 665 4.21 11.73 22.62
CA PRO A 665 5.52 12.36 22.49
C PRO A 665 5.79 13.30 23.70
N PRO A 666 7.04 13.42 24.16
CA PRO A 666 7.40 14.36 25.22
C PRO A 666 7.14 15.80 24.78
N SER A 667 6.95 16.71 25.74
CA SER A 667 6.74 18.15 25.47
C SER A 667 7.91 18.81 24.72
N SER A 668 9.10 18.19 24.79
CA SER A 668 10.30 18.58 24.05
C SER A 668 10.25 18.24 22.56
N MET A 669 9.33 17.39 22.11
CA MET A 669 9.14 17.10 20.68
C MET A 669 8.24 18.14 20.01
N PRO A 670 8.60 18.58 18.79
CA PRO A 670 7.88 19.66 18.11
C PRO A 670 6.55 19.17 17.50
N VAL A 671 6.43 17.89 17.13
CA VAL A 671 5.15 17.24 16.79
C VAL A 671 4.61 16.57 18.05
N LYS A 672 3.47 17.06 18.56
CA LYS A 672 2.80 16.54 19.76
C LYS A 672 1.64 15.60 19.44
N ARG A 673 1.74 14.83 18.36
CA ARG A 673 0.68 13.92 17.92
C ARG A 673 0.85 12.56 18.60
N PRO A 674 -0.08 12.14 19.48
CA PRO A 674 -0.06 10.78 20.00
C PRO A 674 -0.46 9.80 18.90
N PHE A 675 0.02 8.57 18.98
CA PHE A 675 -0.44 7.49 18.12
C PHE A 675 -0.76 6.26 18.95
N THR A 676 -1.77 5.51 18.51
CA THR A 676 -2.24 4.31 19.23
C THR A 676 -1.91 3.05 18.44
N ILE A 677 -1.36 2.05 19.13
CA ILE A 677 -1.00 0.76 18.56
C ILE A 677 -1.52 -0.36 19.45
N HIS A 678 -2.06 -1.38 18.82
CA HIS A 678 -2.34 -2.65 19.47
C HIS A 678 -1.08 -3.53 19.51
N ARG A 679 -0.71 -4.01 20.70
CA ARG A 679 0.38 -4.95 20.91
C ARG A 679 0.09 -6.25 20.16
N PRO A 680 0.97 -6.67 19.24
CA PRO A 680 0.76 -7.86 18.43
C PRO A 680 0.73 -9.16 19.24
N HIS A 681 0.12 -10.20 18.67
CA HIS A 681 0.20 -11.58 19.16
C HIS A 681 1.67 -12.02 19.33
N LYS A 682 1.97 -12.78 20.39
CA LYS A 682 3.34 -13.13 20.84
C LYS A 682 4.25 -11.94 21.13
N SER A 683 3.69 -10.73 21.24
CA SER A 683 4.47 -9.52 21.56
C SER A 683 5.58 -9.26 20.55
N ALA A 684 5.34 -9.52 19.25
CA ALA A 684 6.31 -9.29 18.19
C ALA A 684 5.67 -8.53 17.02
N ILE A 685 6.25 -7.40 16.65
CA ILE A 685 5.88 -6.60 15.47
C ILE A 685 6.55 -7.26 14.25
N GLU A 686 5.77 -7.99 13.47
CA GLU A 686 6.23 -8.78 12.31
C GLU A 686 5.23 -8.74 11.13
N GLY A 687 5.68 -9.20 9.96
CA GLY A 687 4.85 -9.27 8.75
C GLY A 687 4.40 -7.90 8.25
N TYR A 688 3.12 -7.75 7.89
CA TYR A 688 2.60 -6.46 7.42
C TYR A 688 2.56 -5.38 8.51
N ARG A 689 2.56 -5.75 9.80
CA ARG A 689 2.48 -4.78 10.91
C ARG A 689 3.70 -3.88 11.01
N ILE A 690 4.89 -4.41 10.68
CA ILE A 690 6.13 -3.60 10.66
C ILE A 690 6.16 -2.65 9.46
N LEU A 691 5.57 -3.04 8.32
CA LEU A 691 5.38 -2.17 7.15
C LEU A 691 4.43 -1.01 7.49
N LEU A 692 3.27 -1.33 8.07
CA LEU A 692 2.26 -0.36 8.52
C LEU A 692 2.85 0.66 9.50
N LEU A 693 3.59 0.19 10.50
CA LEU A 693 4.24 1.06 11.48
C LEU A 693 5.31 1.97 10.84
N SER A 694 6.06 1.47 9.86
CA SER A 694 7.08 2.27 9.17
C SER A 694 6.51 3.34 8.24
N ARG A 695 5.42 3.04 7.52
CA ARG A 695 4.80 3.98 6.56
C ARG A 695 4.12 5.16 7.26
N ARG A 696 3.67 4.95 8.50
CA ARG A 696 3.12 6.01 9.36
C ARG A 696 4.16 7.05 9.83
N LEU A 697 5.43 6.95 9.43
CA LEU A 697 6.55 7.84 9.81
C LEU A 697 7.13 8.51 8.52
N LYS A 698 6.72 9.77 8.20
CA LYS A 698 6.72 10.47 6.87
C LYS A 698 8.07 11.03 6.30
N THR A 699 8.10 11.51 5.04
CA THR A 699 9.30 11.84 4.20
C THR A 699 9.51 13.32 3.78
N TRP A 700 8.75 14.30 4.28
CA TRP A 700 8.89 15.74 3.96
C TRP A 700 8.69 16.61 5.20
N TYR A 701 9.46 17.70 5.37
CA TYR A 701 9.37 18.62 6.50
C TYR A 701 8.81 19.99 6.10
N ILE A 702 7.80 20.51 6.80
CA ILE A 702 7.27 21.87 6.59
C ILE A 702 7.03 22.52 7.96
N PRO A 703 7.70 23.64 8.28
CA PRO A 703 7.55 24.26 9.59
C PRO A 703 6.09 24.39 10.05
N PRO A 704 5.74 24.04 11.31
CA PRO A 704 4.35 23.96 11.74
C PRO A 704 3.56 25.27 11.78
N GLN A 705 4.23 26.40 11.61
CA GLN A 705 3.60 27.69 11.46
C GLN A 705 3.19 27.96 10.00
N TRP A 706 3.70 27.19 9.03
CA TRP A 706 3.44 27.38 7.61
C TRP A 706 2.11 26.78 7.15
N LEU A 707 1.55 25.78 7.84
CA LEU A 707 0.27 25.15 7.47
C LEU A 707 -0.86 25.45 8.46
N GLN A 708 -0.58 26.03 9.63
CA GLN A 708 -1.61 26.69 10.48
C GLN A 708 -2.43 27.78 9.76
N SER A 709 -1.90 28.34 8.68
CA SER A 709 -2.59 29.33 7.84
C SER A 709 -3.35 28.73 6.65
N SER A 710 -3.18 27.42 6.41
CA SER A 710 -3.85 26.65 5.35
C SER A 710 -5.14 26.05 5.88
N SER A 711 -6.20 26.06 5.08
CA SER A 711 -7.45 25.33 5.38
C SER A 711 -7.37 23.85 4.98
N SER A 712 -6.26 23.41 4.35
CA SER A 712 -6.15 22.11 3.70
C SER A 712 -4.82 21.40 3.98
N VAL A 713 -4.98 20.17 4.49
CA VAL A 713 -3.94 19.23 4.90
C VAL A 713 -3.16 18.69 3.70
N PRO A 714 -1.87 19.06 3.39
CA PRO A 714 -1.21 18.63 2.16
C PRO A 714 -1.14 17.14 2.07
N THR A 715 -2.06 16.71 1.26
CA THR A 715 -2.01 15.61 0.36
C THR A 715 -0.60 14.97 0.16
N THR A 716 -0.14 15.15 -1.04
CA THR A 716 1.04 14.52 -1.55
C THR A 716 2.28 15.34 -1.20
N ILE A 717 3.47 14.83 -1.51
CA ILE A 717 4.69 15.65 -1.48
C ILE A 717 4.57 16.87 -2.43
N VAL A 718 3.79 16.74 -3.51
CA VAL A 718 3.50 17.83 -4.44
C VAL A 718 2.61 18.90 -3.79
N ASP A 719 1.55 18.48 -3.10
CA ASP A 719 0.69 19.40 -2.32
C ASP A 719 1.48 20.09 -1.21
N ALA A 720 2.35 19.34 -0.54
CA ALA A 720 3.23 19.83 0.51
C ALA A 720 4.19 20.90 -0.04
N ALA A 721 4.84 20.64 -1.19
CA ALA A 721 5.73 21.59 -1.85
C ALA A 721 4.99 22.85 -2.32
N ARG A 722 3.79 22.69 -2.89
CA ARG A 722 2.93 23.80 -3.31
C ARG A 722 2.54 24.70 -2.14
N LEU A 723 1.98 24.13 -1.08
CA LEU A 723 1.54 24.91 0.09
C LEU A 723 2.71 25.60 0.80
N ALA A 724 3.85 24.92 0.92
CA ALA A 724 5.06 25.53 1.48
C ALA A 724 5.57 26.68 0.62
N SER A 725 5.55 26.54 -0.71
CA SER A 725 5.88 27.61 -1.66
C SER A 725 4.95 28.80 -1.51
N ASP A 726 3.64 28.57 -1.54
CA ASP A 726 2.61 29.60 -1.42
C ASP A 726 2.77 30.37 -0.09
N TYR A 727 2.98 29.65 1.01
CA TYR A 727 3.24 30.27 2.32
C TYR A 727 4.52 31.10 2.30
N ALA A 728 5.62 30.52 1.83
CA ALA A 728 6.93 31.16 1.89
C ALA A 728 6.96 32.48 1.11
N ILE A 729 6.30 32.52 -0.05
CA ILE A 729 6.16 33.73 -0.86
C ILE A 729 5.26 34.74 -0.18
N SER A 730 4.10 34.31 0.33
CA SER A 730 3.12 35.20 0.97
C SER A 730 3.64 35.85 2.26
N ASN A 731 4.54 35.18 2.96
CA ASN A 731 5.09 35.60 4.25
C ASN A 731 6.56 36.06 4.18
N ASN A 732 7.09 36.30 2.98
CA ASN A 732 8.49 36.70 2.75
C ASN A 732 9.54 35.77 3.41
N SER A 733 9.22 34.48 3.60
CA SER A 733 10.18 33.48 4.09
C SER A 733 11.09 33.04 2.94
N THR A 734 12.02 33.94 2.58
CA THR A 734 12.86 33.87 1.37
C THR A 734 14.33 34.02 1.73
N ILE A 735 15.24 33.62 0.83
CA ILE A 735 16.67 33.93 0.97
C ILE A 735 16.83 35.45 1.04
N ALA A 736 17.71 35.93 1.92
CA ALA A 736 17.98 37.36 2.07
C ALA A 736 18.21 38.04 0.70
N TYR A 737 17.62 39.22 0.53
CA TYR A 737 17.71 40.01 -0.69
C TYR A 737 17.11 39.37 -1.96
N SER A 738 16.19 38.42 -1.82
CA SER A 738 15.61 37.70 -2.95
C SER A 738 14.11 37.44 -2.77
N ASN A 739 13.46 36.99 -3.84
CA ASN A 739 12.13 36.36 -3.79
C ASN A 739 12.22 34.83 -3.94
N ILE A 740 13.34 34.23 -3.54
CA ILE A 740 13.58 32.80 -3.62
C ILE A 740 13.08 32.17 -2.31
N PRO A 741 12.01 31.35 -2.32
CA PRO A 741 11.43 30.83 -1.09
C PRO A 741 12.38 29.85 -0.38
N LEU A 742 12.35 29.79 0.94
CA LEU A 742 13.18 28.89 1.75
C LEU A 742 12.63 27.45 1.72
N LEU A 743 12.71 26.82 0.55
CA LEU A 743 12.35 25.43 0.29
C LEU A 743 13.59 24.69 -0.17
N VAL A 744 13.87 23.53 0.41
CA VAL A 744 14.98 22.66 -0.02
C VAL A 744 14.42 21.46 -0.77
N HIS A 745 14.94 21.22 -1.96
CA HIS A 745 14.63 20.05 -2.77
C HIS A 745 15.88 19.17 -2.92
N GLN A 746 15.76 17.93 -2.47
CA GLN A 746 16.72 16.87 -2.77
C GLN A 746 15.98 15.69 -3.40
N GLN A 747 16.69 14.82 -4.12
CA GLN A 747 16.09 13.64 -4.71
C GLN A 747 16.92 12.39 -4.45
N TRP A 748 16.25 11.26 -4.30
CA TRP A 748 16.90 9.95 -4.21
C TRP A 748 15.98 8.85 -4.75
N SER A 749 16.51 7.64 -4.93
CA SER A 749 15.77 6.51 -5.51
C SER A 749 14.57 6.10 -4.64
N ASP A 750 14.78 6.06 -3.34
CA ASP A 750 13.85 5.54 -2.36
C ASP A 750 14.17 6.14 -0.99
N THR A 751 13.29 5.93 -0.01
CA THR A 751 13.48 6.38 1.37
C THR A 751 14.08 5.28 2.27
N ASN A 752 14.78 4.28 1.69
CA ASN A 752 15.46 3.19 2.41
C ASN A 752 16.80 3.66 2.94
N ILE A 753 16.76 4.55 3.93
CA ILE A 753 17.94 5.21 4.48
C ILE A 753 19.02 4.21 4.96
N SER A 754 18.62 2.98 5.32
CA SER A 754 19.55 1.91 5.71
C SER A 754 20.45 1.42 4.58
N ASN A 755 20.01 1.52 3.32
CA ASN A 755 20.78 1.14 2.13
C ASN A 755 21.56 2.31 1.53
N TRP A 756 21.38 3.52 2.04
CA TRP A 756 22.08 4.69 1.54
C TRP A 756 23.55 4.65 2.00
N PRO A 757 24.50 5.00 1.13
CA PRO A 757 25.86 5.27 1.56
C PRO A 757 25.86 6.32 2.69
N ASP A 758 26.73 6.16 3.69
CA ASP A 758 26.72 7.03 4.88
C ASP A 758 26.84 8.52 4.53
N SER A 759 27.59 8.84 3.48
CA SER A 759 27.72 10.19 2.94
C SER A 759 26.42 10.75 2.35
N ILE A 760 25.62 9.93 1.69
CA ILE A 760 24.29 10.30 1.15
C ILE A 760 23.32 10.53 2.32
N ARG A 761 23.35 9.65 3.33
CA ARG A 761 22.57 9.82 4.56
C ARG A 761 22.95 11.11 5.28
N GLN A 762 24.24 11.38 5.46
CA GLN A 762 24.75 12.58 6.11
C GLN A 762 24.36 13.86 5.36
N GLY A 763 24.46 13.87 4.03
CA GLY A 763 24.03 15.02 3.24
C GLY A 763 22.56 15.35 3.46
N ALA A 764 21.67 14.36 3.34
CA ALA A 764 20.25 14.55 3.61
C ALA A 764 19.97 15.02 5.05
N GLU A 765 20.60 14.38 6.04
CA GLU A 765 20.46 14.75 7.44
C GLU A 765 20.91 16.18 7.73
N THR A 766 22.02 16.63 7.14
CA THR A 766 22.56 17.98 7.36
C THR A 766 21.62 19.05 6.81
N TRP A 767 21.12 18.86 5.58
CA TRP A 767 20.15 19.77 4.98
C TRP A 767 18.85 19.82 5.77
N LEU A 768 18.36 18.65 6.16
CA LEU A 768 17.16 18.52 6.96
C LEU A 768 17.31 19.21 8.33
N LYS A 769 18.44 19.03 9.02
CA LYS A 769 18.76 19.71 10.29
C LYS A 769 18.85 21.23 10.15
N ALA A 770 19.40 21.72 9.04
CA ALA A 770 19.44 23.16 8.78
C ALA A 770 18.05 23.72 8.50
N SER A 771 17.24 23.02 7.68
CA SER A 771 15.85 23.40 7.40
C SER A 771 15.03 23.60 8.67
N MET A 772 15.26 22.77 9.67
CA MET A 772 14.63 22.95 10.98
C MET A 772 15.02 24.21 11.71
N ALA A 773 16.34 24.44 11.79
CA ALA A 773 16.93 25.47 12.62
C ALA A 773 16.56 26.85 12.04
N ASP A 774 16.57 26.94 10.72
CA ASP A 774 16.36 28.18 9.98
C ASP A 774 14.93 28.34 9.44
N ASN A 775 13.99 27.53 9.94
CA ASN A 775 12.57 27.62 9.60
C ASN A 775 12.27 27.52 8.08
N MET A 776 12.84 26.51 7.43
CA MET A 776 12.71 26.24 5.99
C MET A 776 11.96 24.93 5.75
N ALA A 777 11.27 24.79 4.62
CA ALA A 777 10.72 23.49 4.23
C ALA A 777 11.77 22.59 3.58
N TYR A 778 11.60 21.28 3.66
CA TYR A 778 12.48 20.28 3.06
C TYR A 778 11.67 19.16 2.39
N PHE A 779 12.05 18.84 1.17
CA PHE A 779 11.39 17.83 0.33
C PHE A 779 12.43 16.85 -0.22
N LEU A 780 12.23 15.56 0.07
CA LEU A 780 12.97 14.47 -0.52
C LEU A 780 12.11 13.77 -1.59
N TRP A 781 12.42 14.02 -2.86
CA TRP A 781 11.68 13.51 -4.00
C TRP A 781 12.11 12.08 -4.38
N THR A 782 11.19 11.12 -4.22
CA THR A 782 11.29 9.73 -4.71
C THR A 782 10.65 9.58 -6.09
N GLY A 783 10.84 8.44 -6.77
CA GLY A 783 10.30 8.21 -8.13
C GLY A 783 8.81 8.55 -8.27
N ASP A 784 8.04 8.05 -7.33
CA ASP A 784 6.64 8.34 -7.03
C ASP A 784 6.27 9.85 -7.03
N GLY A 785 6.90 10.63 -6.16
CA GLY A 785 6.71 12.08 -6.11
C GLY A 785 7.14 12.81 -7.40
N LYS A 786 8.15 12.29 -8.11
CA LYS A 786 8.59 12.86 -9.39
C LYS A 786 7.54 12.66 -10.48
N GLN A 787 6.97 11.46 -10.55
CA GLN A 787 5.91 11.13 -11.50
C GLN A 787 4.67 11.99 -11.27
N LEU A 788 4.24 12.11 -10.01
CA LEU A 788 3.11 12.95 -9.66
C LEU A 788 3.32 14.43 -10.04
N LEU A 789 4.53 14.97 -9.84
CA LEU A 789 4.87 16.33 -10.29
C LEU A 789 4.70 16.46 -11.80
N LEU A 790 5.25 15.51 -12.58
CA LEU A 790 5.15 15.52 -14.04
C LEU A 790 3.69 15.43 -14.49
N ASP A 791 2.88 14.61 -13.85
CA ASP A 791 1.45 14.45 -14.17
C ASP A 791 0.66 15.74 -13.94
N LEU A 792 0.92 16.42 -12.83
CA LEU A 792 0.16 17.61 -12.45
C LEU A 792 0.63 18.89 -13.17
N TYR A 793 1.95 19.02 -13.39
CA TYR A 793 2.55 20.28 -13.82
C TYR A 793 3.21 20.24 -15.21
N GLU A 794 3.62 19.07 -15.70
CA GLU A 794 4.33 18.94 -16.98
C GLU A 794 3.79 17.78 -17.87
N PRO A 795 2.46 17.60 -18.00
CA PRO A 795 1.91 16.42 -18.69
C PRO A 795 2.34 16.34 -20.16
N SER A 796 2.51 17.49 -20.82
CA SER A 796 2.98 17.55 -22.21
C SER A 796 4.45 17.18 -22.38
N PHE A 797 5.26 17.33 -21.33
CA PHE A 797 6.69 17.03 -21.33
C PHE A 797 7.00 15.65 -20.72
N LYS A 798 6.03 15.02 -20.03
CA LYS A 798 6.17 13.68 -19.42
C LYS A 798 6.73 12.64 -20.40
N TYR A 799 6.20 12.56 -21.62
CA TYR A 799 6.70 11.62 -22.63
C TYR A 799 8.18 11.86 -22.98
N HIS A 800 8.58 13.12 -23.11
CA HIS A 800 9.98 13.51 -23.34
C HIS A 800 10.86 13.13 -22.15
N PHE A 801 10.42 13.43 -20.93
CA PHE A 801 11.14 13.08 -19.70
C PHE A 801 11.37 11.57 -19.55
N GLU A 802 10.33 10.77 -19.74
CA GLU A 802 10.41 9.31 -19.64
C GLU A 802 11.26 8.68 -20.74
N SER A 803 11.38 9.35 -21.89
CA SER A 803 12.17 8.86 -23.02
C SER A 803 13.67 9.18 -22.92
N LEU A 804 14.09 9.96 -21.91
CA LEU A 804 15.52 10.17 -21.65
C LEU A 804 16.19 8.81 -21.35
N PRO A 805 17.31 8.46 -21.99
CA PRO A 805 17.88 7.13 -21.87
C PRO A 805 18.55 6.84 -20.51
N ARG A 806 18.99 7.87 -19.77
CA ARG A 806 19.77 7.70 -18.52
C ARG A 806 19.02 8.25 -17.30
N ASP A 807 19.12 7.54 -16.17
CA ASP A 807 18.56 8.01 -14.89
C ASP A 807 19.10 9.38 -14.47
N ILE A 808 20.37 9.63 -14.76
CA ILE A 808 21.02 10.88 -14.42
C ILE A 808 20.47 12.06 -15.25
N GLU A 809 20.08 11.84 -16.50
CA GLU A 809 19.44 12.87 -17.34
C GLU A 809 18.03 13.19 -16.82
N ARG A 810 17.29 12.16 -16.37
CA ARG A 810 16.01 12.37 -15.67
C ARG A 810 16.21 13.16 -14.37
N SER A 811 17.26 12.86 -13.62
CA SER A 811 17.63 13.58 -12.39
C SER A 811 17.94 15.07 -12.66
N ASP A 812 18.67 15.37 -13.74
CA ASP A 812 18.98 16.72 -14.22
C ASP A 812 17.78 17.54 -14.63
N VAL A 813 16.82 16.91 -15.30
CA VAL A 813 15.63 17.61 -15.71
C VAL A 813 14.70 17.80 -14.51
N PHE A 814 14.59 16.79 -13.65
CA PHE A 814 13.72 16.85 -12.49
C PHE A 814 14.11 17.96 -11.50
N ARG A 815 15.41 18.15 -11.23
CA ARG A 815 15.87 19.23 -10.34
C ARG A 815 15.44 20.61 -10.83
N VAL A 816 15.46 20.82 -12.16
CA VAL A 816 15.00 22.07 -12.77
C VAL A 816 13.47 22.19 -12.67
N LEU A 817 12.73 21.09 -12.87
CA LEU A 817 11.27 21.09 -12.75
C LEU A 817 10.78 21.41 -11.33
N ALA A 818 11.37 20.80 -10.31
CA ALA A 818 11.01 21.06 -8.91
C ALA A 818 11.14 22.55 -8.57
N VAL A 819 12.28 23.16 -8.91
CA VAL A 819 12.53 24.59 -8.65
C VAL A 819 11.73 25.48 -9.61
N LYS A 820 11.50 25.08 -10.86
CA LYS A 820 10.64 25.82 -11.80
C LYS A 820 9.24 26.01 -11.21
N TRP A 821 8.67 24.98 -10.61
CA TRP A 821 7.29 25.01 -10.15
C TRP A 821 7.12 25.54 -8.73
N PHE A 822 7.98 25.12 -7.80
CA PHE A 822 7.86 25.50 -6.38
C PHE A 822 8.88 26.57 -5.95
N GLY A 823 9.85 26.88 -6.80
CA GLY A 823 10.96 27.75 -6.42
C GLY A 823 11.89 27.08 -5.43
N GLY A 824 12.69 27.90 -4.75
CA GLY A 824 13.58 27.48 -3.68
C GLY A 824 14.92 26.99 -4.16
N ILE A 825 15.50 26.08 -3.39
CA ILE A 825 16.88 25.63 -3.46
C ILE A 825 16.89 24.17 -3.86
N TYR A 826 17.61 23.86 -4.94
CA TYR A 826 17.99 22.48 -5.21
C TYR A 826 19.46 22.27 -4.85
N ALA A 827 19.75 21.13 -4.21
CA ALA A 827 21.10 20.65 -4.03
C ALA A 827 21.13 19.12 -4.07
N ASP A 828 22.11 18.55 -4.78
CA ASP A 828 22.29 17.10 -4.80
C ASP A 828 22.50 16.56 -3.38
N ILE A 829 22.05 15.33 -3.15
CA ILE A 829 22.01 14.72 -1.82
C ILE A 829 23.40 14.47 -1.23
N ASP A 830 24.44 14.44 -2.06
CA ASP A 830 25.86 14.35 -1.69
C ASP A 830 26.54 15.72 -1.53
N THR A 831 25.75 16.77 -1.28
CA THR A 831 26.27 18.09 -0.92
C THR A 831 26.34 18.28 0.59
N GLN A 832 27.43 18.87 1.05
CA GLN A 832 27.58 19.38 2.40
C GLN A 832 27.20 20.85 2.43
N LEU A 833 26.24 21.19 3.29
CA LEU A 833 25.87 22.57 3.57
C LEU A 833 26.92 23.22 4.49
N LEU A 834 27.65 24.22 3.99
CA LEU A 834 28.66 24.95 4.76
C LEU A 834 28.07 26.23 5.38
N ARG A 835 27.04 26.79 4.73
CA ARG A 835 26.40 28.04 5.16
C ARG A 835 24.87 27.94 5.00
N PRO A 836 24.08 28.40 5.99
CA PRO A 836 22.62 28.43 5.90
C PRO A 836 22.09 29.14 4.65
N PRO A 837 21.12 28.55 3.91
CA PRO A 837 20.56 29.14 2.69
C PRO A 837 19.97 30.53 2.86
N ILE A 838 19.33 30.82 4.01
CA ILE A 838 18.81 32.15 4.34
C ILE A 838 19.86 33.25 4.23
N SER A 839 21.13 32.90 4.41
CA SER A 839 22.28 33.82 4.40
C SER A 839 23.14 33.69 3.13
N TRP A 840 22.72 32.97 2.10
CA TRP A 840 23.55 32.78 0.89
C TRP A 840 23.89 34.07 0.14
N LEU A 841 23.06 35.11 0.31
CA LEU A 841 23.31 36.45 -0.20
C LEU A 841 23.51 37.44 0.95
N GLU A 842 24.53 38.26 0.83
CA GLU A 842 24.77 39.44 1.65
C GLU A 842 24.79 40.72 0.80
N ALA A 843 24.74 41.88 1.45
CA ALA A 843 24.90 43.16 0.75
C ALA A 843 26.21 43.24 -0.06
N SER A 844 27.27 42.56 0.40
CA SER A 844 28.56 42.46 -0.29
C SER A 844 28.46 41.73 -1.64
N ASP A 845 27.59 40.72 -1.75
CA ASP A 845 27.34 39.95 -2.98
C ASP A 845 26.58 40.76 -4.05
N LEU A 846 25.97 41.87 -3.67
CA LEU A 846 25.13 42.71 -4.52
C LEU A 846 25.80 44.01 -4.93
N THR A 847 27.07 44.20 -4.58
CA THR A 847 27.83 45.42 -4.91
C THR A 847 27.97 45.59 -6.43
N PRO A 848 27.95 46.83 -6.96
CA PRO A 848 28.13 47.06 -8.38
C PRO A 848 29.46 46.51 -8.88
N TRP A 849 29.49 46.09 -10.13
CA TRP A 849 30.71 45.66 -10.80
C TRP A 849 30.70 46.09 -12.26
N THR A 850 31.89 46.31 -12.81
CA THR A 850 32.07 46.73 -14.20
C THR A 850 32.79 45.62 -14.95
N GLU A 851 32.24 45.25 -16.09
CA GLU A 851 32.83 44.26 -16.99
C GLU A 851 34.16 44.78 -17.54
N PRO A 852 35.29 44.08 -17.35
CA PRO A 852 36.58 44.54 -17.86
C PRO A 852 36.63 44.66 -19.38
N SER A 853 35.90 43.79 -20.09
CA SER A 853 35.98 43.67 -21.55
C SER A 853 35.09 44.68 -22.28
N THR A 854 33.94 45.03 -21.71
CA THR A 854 32.90 45.86 -22.36
C THR A 854 32.72 47.21 -21.69
N ASN A 855 33.34 47.43 -20.52
CA ASN A 855 33.16 48.59 -19.64
C ASN A 855 31.70 48.82 -19.21
N LYS A 856 30.86 47.78 -19.32
CA LYS A 856 29.47 47.82 -18.88
C LYS A 856 29.39 47.66 -17.37
N THR A 857 28.68 48.56 -16.70
CA THR A 857 28.48 48.50 -15.24
C THR A 857 27.13 47.86 -14.92
N HIS A 858 27.16 46.83 -14.08
CA HIS A 858 25.98 46.20 -13.50
C HIS A 858 25.71 46.82 -12.12
N PRO A 859 24.51 47.40 -11.90
CA PRO A 859 24.23 48.21 -10.71
C PRO A 859 24.02 47.38 -9.43
N SER A 860 24.26 48.02 -8.28
CA SER A 860 23.84 47.50 -6.97
C SER A 860 22.32 47.43 -6.86
N VAL A 861 21.82 46.72 -5.86
CA VAL A 861 20.56 47.09 -5.24
C VAL A 861 20.87 47.86 -3.94
N ALA A 862 20.25 49.02 -3.73
CA ALA A 862 20.34 49.74 -2.46
C ALA A 862 18.95 50.29 -2.07
N GLY A 863 18.54 50.12 -0.82
CA GLY A 863 17.33 50.75 -0.27
C GLY A 863 16.02 50.31 -0.95
N LYS A 864 15.15 51.29 -1.28
CA LYS A 864 13.77 51.09 -1.77
C LYS A 864 13.65 50.30 -3.09
N ASP A 865 14.72 50.18 -3.88
CA ASP A 865 14.73 49.47 -5.16
C ASP A 865 14.77 47.94 -5.02
N MET A 866 15.16 47.41 -3.84
CA MET A 866 15.07 45.98 -3.50
C MET A 866 13.66 45.41 -3.65
N ASN A 867 12.64 46.19 -3.30
CA ASN A 867 11.24 45.78 -3.43
C ASN A 867 10.74 45.82 -4.88
N HIS A 868 11.45 46.52 -5.78
CA HIS A 868 11.07 46.65 -7.19
C HIS A 868 11.84 45.69 -8.11
N HIS A 869 13.07 45.30 -7.74
CA HIS A 869 13.92 44.39 -8.53
C HIS A 869 14.68 43.36 -7.67
N PRO A 870 13.97 42.45 -6.97
CA PRO A 870 14.59 41.44 -6.11
C PRO A 870 15.37 40.39 -6.92
N ILE A 871 16.37 39.75 -6.29
CA ILE A 871 17.04 38.58 -6.90
C ILE A 871 16.03 37.44 -7.04
N ARG A 872 16.03 36.80 -8.21
CA ARG A 872 15.13 35.70 -8.53
C ARG A 872 15.85 34.41 -8.93
N ALA A 873 17.16 34.43 -9.16
CA ALA A 873 17.96 33.22 -9.31
C ALA A 873 19.39 33.37 -8.79
N ILE A 874 19.94 32.26 -8.29
CA ILE A 874 21.32 32.12 -7.82
C ILE A 874 21.93 30.88 -8.49
N PHE A 875 23.03 31.08 -9.20
CA PHE A 875 23.85 30.00 -9.76
C PHE A 875 25.28 30.10 -9.22
N GLY A 876 25.99 28.98 -9.12
CA GLY A 876 27.41 28.98 -8.75
C GLY A 876 28.28 28.50 -9.91
N LEU A 877 29.55 28.90 -9.91
CA LEU A 877 30.51 28.35 -10.88
C LEU A 877 30.99 26.95 -10.47
N GLU A 878 30.96 26.03 -11.43
CA GLU A 878 31.63 24.71 -11.37
C GLU A 878 33.07 24.80 -11.92
N ALA A 879 33.26 25.63 -12.94
CA ALA A 879 34.55 25.87 -13.57
C ALA A 879 34.78 27.37 -13.79
N ASP A 880 36.00 27.80 -13.47
CA ASP A 880 36.50 29.16 -13.71
C ASP A 880 37.92 29.03 -14.27
N CYS A 881 38.02 28.87 -15.59
CA CYS A 881 39.27 28.77 -16.33
C CYS A 881 39.52 30.07 -17.09
N ASN A 882 40.79 30.35 -17.43
CA ASN A 882 41.14 31.52 -18.25
C ASN A 882 40.37 31.45 -19.60
N PRO A 883 39.46 32.40 -19.89
CA PRO A 883 38.65 32.36 -21.11
C PRO A 883 39.45 32.50 -22.41
N ASN A 884 40.68 33.02 -22.33
CA ASN A 884 41.58 33.19 -23.48
C ASN A 884 42.44 31.94 -23.73
N GLU A 885 42.24 30.88 -22.94
CA GLU A 885 42.99 29.64 -23.04
C GLU A 885 42.09 28.42 -23.19
N ASP A 886 42.70 27.37 -23.70
CA ASP A 886 42.12 26.07 -23.99
C ASP A 886 42.18 25.10 -22.79
N THR A 887 42.44 25.61 -21.59
CA THR A 887 42.67 24.78 -20.39
C THR A 887 41.38 24.14 -19.86
N PHE A 888 40.22 24.72 -20.17
CA PHE A 888 38.91 24.22 -19.75
C PHE A 888 38.56 22.88 -20.42
N TRP A 889 38.75 22.74 -21.72
CA TRP A 889 38.48 21.48 -22.44
C TRP A 889 39.44 20.37 -22.01
N ARG A 890 40.70 20.72 -21.71
CA ARG A 890 41.70 19.78 -21.16
C ARG A 890 41.27 19.27 -19.78
N SER A 891 40.60 20.12 -19.02
CA SER A 891 40.02 19.79 -17.71
C SER A 891 38.66 19.08 -17.79
N GLY A 892 38.10 18.91 -18.99
CA GLY A 892 36.83 18.21 -19.22
C GLY A 892 35.58 19.05 -19.00
N TYR A 893 35.68 20.38 -19.14
CA TYR A 893 34.54 21.30 -19.15
C TYR A 893 34.20 21.75 -20.57
N TYR A 894 32.96 22.16 -20.81
CA TYR A 894 32.47 22.65 -22.12
C TYR A 894 32.63 24.16 -22.28
N PHE A 895 32.61 24.89 -21.17
CA PHE A 895 32.80 26.33 -21.14
C PHE A 895 33.98 26.70 -20.23
N PRO A 896 34.75 27.76 -20.54
CA PRO A 896 35.76 28.27 -19.63
C PRO A 896 35.16 28.65 -18.27
N ILE A 897 33.99 29.29 -18.33
CA ILE A 897 33.13 29.63 -17.19
C ILE A 897 31.88 28.76 -17.28
N GLN A 898 31.76 27.77 -16.41
CA GLN A 898 30.67 26.79 -16.40
C GLN A 898 29.93 26.85 -15.07
N LEU A 899 28.60 26.83 -15.12
CA LEU A 899 27.73 26.80 -13.94
C LEU A 899 27.63 25.39 -13.36
N THR A 900 27.37 25.32 -12.05
CA THR A 900 26.85 24.12 -11.41
C THR A 900 25.42 23.86 -11.85
N GLN A 901 25.06 22.60 -11.89
CA GLN A 901 23.65 22.16 -11.98
C GLN A 901 23.23 21.33 -10.76
N TRP A 902 24.21 20.76 -10.07
CA TRP A 902 24.03 20.00 -8.84
C TRP A 902 23.63 20.87 -7.64
N ALA A 903 23.73 22.20 -7.75
CA ALA A 903 23.08 23.13 -6.84
C ALA A 903 22.76 24.47 -7.54
N PHE A 904 21.59 25.03 -7.24
CA PHE A 904 21.14 26.36 -7.66
C PHE A 904 19.87 26.73 -6.87
N ALA A 905 19.46 27.99 -6.95
CA ALA A 905 18.21 28.44 -6.35
C ALA A 905 17.48 29.41 -7.27
N ALA A 906 16.14 29.38 -7.28
CA ALA A 906 15.36 30.35 -8.05
C ALA A 906 13.96 30.54 -7.46
N GLY A 907 13.32 31.66 -7.78
CA GLY A 907 11.89 31.86 -7.53
C GLY A 907 11.06 30.98 -8.46
N PRO A 908 9.83 30.60 -8.05
CA PRO A 908 8.95 29.83 -8.93
C PRO A 908 8.65 30.61 -10.22
N GLY A 909 8.56 29.87 -11.32
CA GLY A 909 8.30 30.41 -12.65
C GLY A 909 9.43 31.23 -13.26
N HIS A 910 10.67 31.16 -12.76
CA HIS A 910 11.78 31.90 -13.36
C HIS A 910 11.97 31.51 -14.84
N PRO A 911 11.96 32.47 -15.80
CA PRO A 911 11.96 32.16 -17.24
C PRO A 911 13.13 31.30 -17.72
N VAL A 912 14.32 31.49 -17.14
CA VAL A 912 15.52 30.71 -17.51
C VAL A 912 15.33 29.20 -17.30
N LEU A 913 14.58 28.77 -16.28
CA LEU A 913 14.30 27.36 -16.02
C LEU A 913 13.31 26.80 -17.04
N SER A 914 12.29 27.58 -17.41
CA SER A 914 11.38 27.24 -18.51
C SER A 914 12.10 27.15 -19.85
N LEU A 915 13.07 28.04 -20.10
CA LEU A 915 13.88 28.02 -21.31
C LEU A 915 14.74 26.75 -21.39
N PHE A 916 15.33 26.32 -20.27
CA PHE A 916 16.06 25.05 -20.18
C PHE A 916 15.17 23.87 -20.60
N ILE A 917 13.98 23.75 -20.00
CA ILE A 917 13.03 22.68 -20.33
C ILE A 917 12.61 22.75 -21.80
N SER A 918 12.37 23.95 -22.34
CA SER A 918 12.04 24.15 -23.75
C SER A 918 13.18 23.72 -24.68
N GLN A 919 14.44 24.05 -24.34
CA GLN A 919 15.60 23.64 -25.13
C GLN A 919 15.79 22.13 -25.12
N THR A 920 15.69 21.48 -23.95
CA THR A 920 15.71 20.02 -23.84
C THR A 920 14.59 19.38 -24.66
N SER A 921 13.38 19.93 -24.56
CA SER A 921 12.22 19.47 -25.34
C SER A 921 12.43 19.61 -26.85
N LYS A 922 13.07 20.70 -27.32
CA LYS A 922 13.41 20.89 -28.74
C LYS A 922 14.38 19.82 -29.25
N VAL A 923 15.40 19.47 -28.45
CA VAL A 923 16.35 18.41 -28.82
C VAL A 923 15.64 17.06 -28.93
N LEU A 924 14.83 16.71 -27.92
CA LEU A 924 14.04 15.48 -27.91
C LEU A 924 13.02 15.46 -29.06
N HIS A 925 12.34 16.56 -29.33
CA HIS A 925 11.41 16.65 -30.46
C HIS A 925 12.13 16.44 -31.80
N ALA A 926 13.32 17.00 -31.99
CA ALA A 926 14.09 16.80 -33.22
C ALA A 926 14.45 15.32 -33.44
N VAL A 927 14.83 14.61 -32.38
CA VAL A 927 15.05 13.14 -32.42
C VAL A 927 13.74 12.42 -32.72
N SER A 928 12.64 12.83 -32.07
CA SER A 928 11.31 12.26 -32.30
C SER A 928 10.90 12.34 -33.77
N VAL A 929 11.06 13.51 -34.41
CA VAL A 929 10.73 13.71 -35.84
C VAL A 929 11.55 12.80 -36.74
N ARG A 930 12.85 12.65 -36.48
CA ARG A 930 13.72 11.74 -37.26
C ARG A 930 13.34 10.27 -37.08
N ASN A 931 12.72 9.93 -35.95
CA ASN A 931 12.30 8.58 -35.59
C ASN A 931 10.76 8.42 -35.61
N GLN A 932 10.10 9.05 -36.59
CA GLN A 932 8.65 8.89 -36.89
C GLN A 932 7.71 9.17 -35.71
N GLY A 933 8.11 10.06 -34.80
CA GLY A 933 7.33 10.43 -33.62
C GLY A 933 7.52 9.49 -32.41
N ASN A 934 8.35 8.44 -32.51
CA ASN A 934 8.53 7.46 -31.45
C ASN A 934 9.93 7.54 -30.82
N LEU A 935 10.03 8.26 -29.70
CA LEU A 935 11.24 8.35 -28.89
C LEU A 935 11.60 7.08 -28.11
N ARG A 936 10.69 6.10 -28.05
CA ARG A 936 10.90 4.81 -27.39
C ARG A 936 11.38 3.72 -28.35
N SER A 937 11.55 4.02 -29.64
CA SER A 937 12.19 3.13 -30.60
C SER A 937 13.67 2.91 -30.25
N ASP A 938 14.24 1.77 -30.63
CA ASP A 938 15.64 1.45 -30.35
C ASP A 938 16.58 2.44 -31.06
N GLU A 939 16.22 2.89 -32.26
CA GLU A 939 16.96 3.89 -33.04
C GLU A 939 16.99 5.24 -32.34
N ALA A 940 15.82 5.75 -31.89
CA ALA A 940 15.75 7.00 -31.14
C ALA A 940 16.55 6.91 -29.83
N ARG A 941 16.45 5.78 -29.13
CA ARG A 941 17.18 5.55 -27.88
C ARG A 941 18.69 5.49 -28.10
N GLN A 942 19.15 4.94 -29.22
CA GLN A 942 20.55 4.93 -29.62
C GLN A 942 21.04 6.33 -29.99
N GLU A 943 20.24 7.10 -30.72
CA GLU A 943 20.54 8.50 -31.04
C GLU A 943 20.67 9.36 -29.78
N LEU A 944 19.73 9.23 -28.82
CA LEU A 944 19.80 9.93 -27.54
C LEU A 944 20.99 9.47 -26.68
N MET A 945 21.30 8.16 -26.67
CA MET A 945 22.51 7.65 -26.01
C MET A 945 23.80 8.20 -26.64
N ALA A 946 23.80 8.60 -27.90
CA ALA A 946 24.97 9.21 -28.54
C ALA A 946 25.17 10.68 -28.16
N VAL A 947 24.13 11.36 -27.64
CA VAL A 947 24.25 12.72 -27.13
C VAL A 947 24.95 12.70 -25.77
N ASP A 948 25.92 13.59 -25.59
CA ASP A 948 26.61 13.75 -24.31
C ASP A 948 25.62 14.28 -23.26
N PRO A 949 25.41 13.55 -22.14
CA PRO A 949 24.45 13.96 -21.13
C PRO A 949 24.78 15.33 -20.50
N LEU A 950 26.06 15.73 -20.47
CA LEU A 950 26.47 17.05 -19.96
C LEU A 950 25.89 18.20 -20.80
N VAL A 951 25.73 17.97 -22.12
CA VAL A 951 25.21 18.92 -23.10
C VAL A 951 23.70 18.81 -23.26
N LEU A 952 23.13 17.62 -23.09
CA LEU A 952 21.68 17.41 -23.20
C LEU A 952 20.93 17.94 -21.99
N THR A 953 21.37 17.57 -20.78
CA THR A 953 20.66 17.90 -19.54
C THR A 953 21.58 18.46 -18.45
N GLY A 954 22.89 18.27 -18.56
CA GLY A 954 23.84 18.54 -17.49
C GLY A 954 24.33 20.00 -17.33
N PRO A 955 25.47 20.20 -16.65
CA PRO A 955 26.07 21.52 -16.43
C PRO A 955 26.32 22.36 -17.69
N ALA A 956 26.65 21.73 -18.83
CA ALA A 956 26.85 22.47 -20.07
C ALA A 956 25.52 22.95 -20.65
N ALA A 957 24.46 22.14 -20.55
CA ALA A 957 23.11 22.51 -20.96
C ALA A 957 22.62 23.75 -20.19
N ILE A 958 22.64 23.71 -18.85
CA ILE A 958 22.19 24.85 -18.04
C ILE A 958 23.07 26.09 -18.23
N THR A 959 24.38 25.91 -18.40
CA THR A 959 25.31 27.01 -18.70
C THR A 959 24.94 27.68 -20.02
N GLY A 960 24.70 26.90 -21.08
CA GLY A 960 24.27 27.41 -22.37
C GLY A 960 22.95 28.17 -22.30
N THR A 961 21.98 27.66 -21.55
CA THR A 961 20.69 28.32 -21.33
C THR A 961 20.84 29.66 -20.60
N VAL A 962 21.52 29.67 -19.45
CA VAL A 962 21.69 30.87 -18.62
C VAL A 962 22.55 31.90 -19.33
N LYS A 963 23.62 31.46 -20.00
CA LYS A 963 24.45 32.31 -20.85
C LYS A 963 23.61 33.01 -21.91
N GLY A 964 22.89 32.26 -22.74
CA GLY A 964 22.06 32.84 -23.80
C GLY A 964 21.03 33.83 -23.25
N TRP A 965 20.38 33.48 -22.13
CA TRP A 965 19.43 34.36 -21.45
C TRP A 965 20.05 35.70 -21.01
N LEU A 966 21.20 35.67 -20.33
CA LEU A 966 21.84 36.89 -19.82
C LEU A 966 22.54 37.71 -20.92
N GLU A 967 23.09 37.07 -21.95
CA GLU A 967 23.65 37.77 -23.11
C GLU A 967 22.54 38.51 -23.89
N GLU A 968 21.39 37.86 -24.10
CA GLU A 968 20.26 38.44 -24.85
C GLU A 968 19.51 39.52 -24.05
N ARG A 969 19.18 39.25 -22.78
CA ARG A 969 18.37 40.15 -21.94
C ARG A 969 19.19 41.29 -21.35
N GLU A 970 20.35 40.94 -20.82
CA GLU A 970 21.14 41.83 -19.97
C GLU A 970 22.42 42.29 -20.67
N GLY A 971 22.66 41.91 -21.94
CA GLY A 971 23.84 42.29 -22.72
C GLY A 971 25.16 41.99 -22.01
N LEU A 972 25.19 40.89 -21.23
CA LEU A 972 26.37 40.43 -20.51
C LEU A 972 27.42 39.91 -21.52
N TYR A 973 28.71 40.17 -21.31
CA TYR A 973 29.75 39.33 -21.91
C TYR A 973 30.08 38.18 -20.96
N TRP A 974 29.67 36.94 -21.28
CA TRP A 974 29.72 35.80 -20.36
C TRP A 974 31.07 35.59 -19.67
N ASN A 975 32.17 35.75 -20.42
CA ASN A 975 33.52 35.52 -19.90
C ASN A 975 33.95 36.59 -18.86
N SER A 976 33.26 37.73 -18.78
CA SER A 976 33.45 38.73 -17.69
C SER A 976 33.09 38.17 -16.32
N LEU A 977 32.39 37.02 -16.23
CA LEU A 977 32.04 36.39 -14.96
C LEU A 977 33.23 35.73 -14.24
N THR A 978 34.38 35.57 -14.90
CA THR A 978 35.58 34.96 -14.29
C THR A 978 35.97 35.62 -12.97
N GLY A 979 36.27 34.81 -11.97
CA GLY A 979 36.76 35.26 -10.66
C GLY A 979 38.28 35.48 -10.62
N LEU A 980 38.98 35.11 -11.70
CA LEU A 980 40.45 35.11 -11.74
C LEU A 980 41.07 36.51 -11.66
N VAL A 981 40.31 37.56 -11.99
CA VAL A 981 40.80 38.94 -12.08
C VAL A 981 40.24 39.86 -10.99
N ASP A 982 39.31 39.39 -10.17
CA ASP A 982 38.59 40.21 -9.18
C ASP A 982 38.53 39.58 -7.77
N GLY A 983 39.37 38.57 -7.54
CA GLY A 983 39.44 37.87 -6.25
C GLY A 983 38.30 36.89 -6.01
N GLY A 984 37.51 36.57 -7.03
CA GLY A 984 36.38 35.65 -6.95
C GLY A 984 35.21 36.26 -6.20
N ARG A 985 34.77 37.46 -6.60
CA ARG A 985 33.55 38.07 -6.06
C ARG A 985 32.30 37.53 -6.74
N SER A 986 31.17 37.59 -6.02
CA SER A 986 29.84 37.36 -6.59
C SER A 986 29.48 38.48 -7.57
N LYS A 987 28.73 38.12 -8.62
CA LYS A 987 28.38 39.03 -9.71
C LYS A 987 26.89 38.97 -9.98
N ARG A 988 26.21 40.10 -9.76
CA ARG A 988 24.80 40.28 -10.13
C ARG A 988 24.69 40.72 -11.59
N VAL A 989 23.76 40.11 -12.32
CA VAL A 989 23.37 40.48 -13.68
C VAL A 989 21.85 40.40 -13.75
N GLY A 990 21.18 41.56 -13.85
CA GLY A 990 19.72 41.64 -13.76
C GLY A 990 19.19 41.10 -12.42
N ASP A 991 18.28 40.11 -12.48
CA ASP A 991 17.72 39.40 -11.33
C ASP A 991 18.47 38.11 -10.96
N VAL A 992 19.63 37.86 -11.59
CA VAL A 992 20.47 36.67 -11.37
C VAL A 992 21.75 37.04 -10.63
N VAL A 993 22.12 36.25 -9.62
CA VAL A 993 23.45 36.31 -9.00
C VAL A 993 24.25 35.07 -9.38
N VAL A 994 25.45 35.28 -9.90
CA VAL A 994 26.45 34.23 -10.14
C VAL A 994 27.49 34.27 -9.02
N LEU A 995 27.50 33.23 -8.20
CA LEU A 995 28.48 33.03 -7.15
C LEU A 995 29.80 32.54 -7.74
N PRO A 996 30.95 32.97 -7.18
CA PRO A 996 32.26 32.52 -7.64
C PRO A 996 32.42 31.00 -7.47
N ILE A 997 33.45 30.42 -8.07
CA ILE A 997 33.72 28.97 -7.94
C ILE A 997 33.87 28.53 -6.49
N THR A 998 34.41 29.38 -5.60
CA THR A 998 34.48 29.11 -4.16
C THR A 998 33.10 29.02 -3.50
N GLY A 999 32.09 29.69 -4.07
CA GLY A 999 30.70 29.68 -3.62
C GLY A 999 30.16 28.28 -3.45
N PHE A 1000 30.08 27.56 -4.57
CA PHE A 1000 29.51 26.21 -4.60
C PHE A 1000 30.59 25.12 -4.76
N SER A 1001 31.72 25.40 -5.40
CA SER A 1001 32.79 24.42 -5.64
C SER A 1001 34.12 24.72 -4.92
N PRO A 1002 34.13 25.00 -3.60
CA PRO A 1002 35.36 25.21 -2.83
C PRO A 1002 36.16 23.91 -2.68
N GLY A 1003 37.45 24.03 -2.36
CA GLY A 1003 38.29 22.87 -2.09
C GLY A 1003 39.77 23.09 -2.40
N PRO A 1004 40.65 22.16 -1.97
CA PRO A 1004 42.08 22.30 -2.18
C PRO A 1004 42.44 22.34 -3.69
N PRO A 1005 43.46 23.12 -4.08
CA PRO A 1005 43.85 23.23 -5.48
C PRO A 1005 44.41 21.89 -5.97
N LYS A 1006 43.67 21.19 -6.84
CA LYS A 1006 44.12 19.91 -7.41
C LYS A 1006 45.09 20.02 -8.60
N ARG A 1007 45.49 21.23 -9.04
CA ARG A 1007 46.48 21.61 -10.12
C ARG A 1007 46.33 23.13 -10.42
N PRO A 1008 47.26 23.83 -11.12
CA PRO A 1008 47.50 25.26 -10.85
C PRO A 1008 46.30 26.15 -11.19
N ASN A 1009 46.02 27.06 -10.25
CA ASN A 1009 45.09 28.20 -10.21
C ASN A 1009 43.83 28.15 -11.08
N LYS A 1010 42.70 27.79 -10.45
CA LYS A 1010 41.33 28.02 -10.95
C LYS A 1010 40.51 28.94 -10.04
N GLY A 1011 41.15 29.85 -9.31
CA GLY A 1011 40.49 30.81 -8.39
C GLY A 1011 39.76 30.23 -7.16
N ARG A 1012 39.55 28.90 -7.08
CA ARG A 1012 38.86 28.24 -5.95
C ARG A 1012 39.66 28.35 -4.65
N LYS A 1013 38.97 28.67 -3.56
CA LYS A 1013 39.53 28.78 -2.21
C LYS A 1013 39.06 27.61 -1.32
N PRO A 1014 39.65 27.41 -0.13
CA PRO A 1014 39.28 26.32 0.79
C PRO A 1014 37.82 26.38 1.25
N ILE A 1015 37.31 25.27 1.77
CA ILE A 1015 35.94 25.17 2.33
C ILE A 1015 35.69 26.08 3.55
N THR A 1016 36.76 26.57 4.18
CA THR A 1016 36.71 27.51 5.31
C THR A 1016 36.65 28.97 4.87
N ASP A 1017 36.69 29.24 3.56
CA ASP A 1017 36.61 30.60 3.04
C ASP A 1017 35.20 31.18 3.32
N PRO A 1018 35.08 32.46 3.72
CA PRO A 1018 33.78 33.08 4.01
C PRO A 1018 32.80 33.06 2.83
N SER A 1019 33.32 32.97 1.60
CA SER A 1019 32.50 32.85 0.40
C SER A 1019 32.03 31.42 0.12
N ALA A 1020 32.41 30.41 0.89
CA ALA A 1020 31.97 29.03 0.70
C ALA A 1020 30.55 28.80 1.25
N ARG A 1021 29.63 28.33 0.40
CA ARG A 1021 28.23 28.04 0.76
C ARG A 1021 27.94 26.55 0.79
N LEU A 1022 28.48 25.83 -0.20
CA LEU A 1022 28.30 24.40 -0.38
C LEU A 1022 29.64 23.71 -0.66
N TYR A 1023 29.70 22.41 -0.38
CA TYR A 1023 30.77 21.54 -0.83
C TYR A 1023 30.19 20.25 -1.41
N HIS A 1024 30.49 19.97 -2.68
CA HIS A 1024 30.01 18.78 -3.38
C HIS A 1024 30.97 17.60 -3.22
N GLN A 1025 30.47 16.45 -2.74
CA GLN A 1025 31.32 15.27 -2.48
C GLN A 1025 31.62 14.44 -3.73
N ALA A 1026 30.91 14.68 -4.84
CA ALA A 1026 31.13 14.02 -6.14
C ALA A 1026 31.03 12.49 -6.07
N LEU A 1027 30.02 11.99 -5.36
CA LEU A 1027 29.77 10.56 -5.19
C LEU A 1027 28.99 9.97 -6.37
N GLY A 1028 28.23 10.80 -7.08
CA GLY A 1028 27.71 10.52 -8.41
C GLY A 1028 28.71 10.94 -9.50
N SER A 1029 28.87 10.12 -10.54
CA SER A 1029 29.68 10.50 -11.70
C SER A 1029 28.96 10.26 -13.02
N TRP A 1030 28.95 11.29 -13.87
CA TRP A 1030 28.67 11.22 -15.31
C TRP A 1030 29.58 10.24 -16.07
N ARG A 1031 30.71 9.86 -15.47
CA ARG A 1031 31.79 9.13 -16.13
C ARG A 1031 31.62 7.62 -15.93
N LYS A 1032 30.82 6.97 -16.78
CA LYS A 1032 31.14 5.57 -17.13
C LYS A 1032 32.43 5.58 -17.96
N PHE A 1033 33.33 4.63 -17.68
CA PHE A 1033 34.60 4.46 -18.38
C PHE A 1033 34.35 4.36 -19.90
N HIS A 1034 34.71 5.40 -20.65
CA HIS A 1034 34.56 5.44 -22.10
C HIS A 1034 35.97 5.41 -22.70
N LEU A 1035 36.31 4.31 -23.39
CA LEU A 1035 37.66 4.05 -23.91
C LEU A 1035 38.22 5.21 -24.74
N ILE A 1036 37.38 5.90 -25.51
CA ILE A 1036 37.74 7.08 -26.33
C ILE A 1036 38.08 8.32 -25.48
N VAL A 1037 37.38 8.52 -24.36
CA VAL A 1037 37.62 9.65 -23.44
C VAL A 1037 38.89 9.40 -22.61
N GLU A 1038 39.16 8.15 -22.23
CA GLU A 1038 40.41 7.76 -21.58
C GLU A 1038 41.60 7.79 -22.56
N TYR A 1039 41.42 7.40 -23.83
CA TYR A 1039 42.42 7.61 -24.89
C TYR A 1039 42.70 9.09 -25.13
N GLY A 1040 41.65 9.92 -25.07
CA GLY A 1040 41.75 11.38 -25.13
C GLY A 1040 42.51 11.98 -23.94
N LYS A 1041 42.47 11.37 -22.74
CA LYS A 1041 43.28 11.76 -21.58
C LYS A 1041 44.73 11.27 -21.69
N PHE A 1042 44.95 10.12 -22.32
CA PHE A 1042 46.28 9.57 -22.62
C PHE A 1042 47.05 10.48 -23.60
N CYS A 1043 46.36 11.13 -24.54
CA CYS A 1043 46.94 12.10 -25.47
C CYS A 1043 47.20 13.50 -24.88
N ARG A 1044 46.97 13.72 -23.57
CA ARG A 1044 47.00 15.06 -22.92
C ARG A 1044 48.14 15.25 -21.90
N THR A 1045 49.17 14.38 -21.90
CA THR A 1045 50.37 14.58 -21.07
C THR A 1045 51.47 15.31 -21.85
N PRO A 1046 52.09 16.39 -21.33
CA PRO A 1046 53.14 17.14 -22.04
C PRO A 1046 54.43 16.34 -22.31
N THR A 1047 54.57 15.14 -21.74
CA THR A 1047 55.84 14.41 -21.65
C THR A 1047 56.21 13.59 -22.89
N LEU A 1048 55.43 13.62 -23.97
CA LEU A 1048 55.70 12.82 -25.19
C LEU A 1048 55.75 13.63 -26.49
N GLN A 1049 55.92 14.95 -26.42
CA GLN A 1049 56.27 15.74 -27.62
C GLN A 1049 57.74 15.53 -28.06
N THR A 1050 58.59 14.96 -27.21
CA THR A 1050 60.01 14.69 -27.54
C THR A 1050 60.26 13.29 -28.14
N LEU A 1051 59.30 12.37 -28.04
CA LEU A 1051 59.45 10.99 -28.54
C LEU A 1051 58.67 10.71 -29.83
N HIS A 1052 57.75 11.59 -30.23
CA HIS A 1052 56.98 11.42 -31.47
C HIS A 1052 57.71 11.96 -32.73
N LEU A 1053 58.75 12.77 -32.57
CA LEU A 1053 59.59 13.24 -33.68
C LEU A 1053 60.69 12.26 -34.10
N GLN A 1054 60.88 11.14 -33.38
CA GLN A 1054 61.87 10.11 -33.75
C GLN A 1054 61.25 8.80 -34.27
N ALA A 1055 59.93 8.59 -34.12
CA ALA A 1055 59.26 7.38 -34.57
C ALA A 1055 58.67 7.45 -36.00
N VAL A 1056 58.60 8.65 -36.60
CA VAL A 1056 58.07 8.85 -37.97
C VAL A 1056 59.13 8.62 -39.07
N ALA A 1057 60.39 8.33 -38.70
CA ALA A 1057 61.50 8.17 -39.65
C ALA A 1057 61.71 6.73 -40.16
N ARG A 1058 60.94 5.72 -39.75
CA ARG A 1058 61.12 4.33 -40.26
C ARG A 1058 59.82 3.52 -40.28
N LYS A 1059 59.09 3.59 -41.40
CA LYS A 1059 58.75 2.44 -42.26
C LYS A 1059 57.60 2.80 -43.20
N ASP A 1060 57.99 2.99 -44.45
CA ASP A 1060 57.16 2.89 -45.64
C ASP A 1060 56.55 1.47 -45.80
N GLN A 1061 55.52 1.43 -46.65
CA GLN A 1061 54.81 0.29 -47.23
C GLN A 1061 53.59 -0.23 -46.46
N LEU A 1062 52.43 0.39 -46.74
CA LEU A 1062 51.31 -0.32 -47.38
C LEU A 1062 50.32 0.65 -48.05
N VAL A 1063 50.48 0.66 -49.37
CA VAL A 1063 49.67 1.11 -50.51
C VAL A 1063 48.21 1.54 -50.26
N MET A 1064 47.92 2.73 -50.79
CA MET A 1064 46.63 3.36 -51.06
C MET A 1064 45.77 2.62 -52.09
N LEU A 1065 44.43 2.66 -51.93
CA LEU A 1065 43.44 2.81 -53.01
C LEU A 1065 42.14 3.45 -52.43
N PRO A 1066 41.30 4.15 -53.24
CA PRO A 1066 40.90 5.55 -52.98
C PRO A 1066 39.34 5.74 -52.93
N PRO A 1067 38.79 6.98 -52.88
CA PRO A 1067 37.49 7.32 -52.29
C PRO A 1067 36.33 7.28 -53.29
N VAL A 1068 35.10 7.08 -52.80
CA VAL A 1068 33.87 7.37 -53.57
C VAL A 1068 33.16 8.59 -52.97
N ARG A 1069 33.25 9.69 -53.72
CA ARG A 1069 32.39 10.89 -53.62
C ARG A 1069 31.07 10.67 -54.38
N ARG A 1070 30.01 11.34 -53.92
CA ARG A 1070 28.90 12.05 -54.64
C ARG A 1070 27.54 11.71 -54.02
N LYS A 1071 26.55 12.58 -53.92
CA LYS A 1071 26.39 14.05 -54.02
C LYS A 1071 24.97 14.33 -53.52
N ILE A 1072 24.80 15.52 -52.96
CA ILE A 1072 23.59 16.33 -52.76
C ILE A 1072 22.42 16.00 -53.73
N ALA A 1073 21.22 15.84 -53.16
CA ALA A 1073 19.99 16.50 -53.57
C ALA A 1073 19.27 16.97 -52.30
#